data_AF-A0AB35MN63-F1
#
_entry.id   AF-A0AB35MN63-F1
#
_cell.length_a   1.000
_cell.length_b   1.000
_cell.length_c   1.000
_cell.angle_alpha   90.00
_cell.angle_beta   90.00
_cell.angle_gamma   90.00
#
_symmetry.space_group_name_H-M   'P 1'
#
loop_
_entity.id
_entity.type
_entity.pdbx_description
1 polymer ?
#
loop_
_entity_poly.entity_id
_entity_poly.type
_entity_poly.pdbx_seq_one_letter_code
_entity_poly.pdbx_strand_id
1 'polypeptide(L)'
;MKLLYTDMSQDLTEILTEQATSHAQKGKRVFYIAPNALSFEKERKVLEYLPQSASFEITVTRFTQMARYFILNTSNPKTQLDDTGLAMIFYKVLSHMGDDELKVYGRLRKDSNFINQLVDLYKELQQANMTILDLQYLDQAEKQEDLVKIFSAAQDLLLAGDFDNQSKLSSFFEEINSGHLDKALSHMVLVIDGFTRFSAEEEALIALLNEKCHQIVIGTYASQKAYKANFVYGNVYQASVDFLRTLAQTYKVTPDYVTTDKEGNPSFARISHLLESRHDFSTIDEQLTDQDKEALQVWEVVNQREEVAQVAKSIRQLLADGKRYKDILVLLGDEESYKLQVGQIFRKFDIPYYFGKEETMSSHPLVQFVDSLERIKRYNYRAEDLLNLVKSGLYGGFTQEDLDLFEYYVNFADIKGRHKFLSDFTANSRDKYDLDRINALRSQLVAPLDKLLNSRKQKGSSLLKKLVAFLETVQVPSQMAALTAKASEAEKEQNEQVWKAFTQLLEQVETIFGEETLSVDDFLSILCSGMLACDYRTVPATVDVVNVKKYDLIQPHSAPYVFALGMTQSHFPKVGQNKSLLSDEERSRINEATDEHRSLDIVTQSNSQRGHFVAMSLFNAASEQLVLSQPQILNETLDDMSVYLKEIIDLGLPLLEKGRNRFEAKGDQIGNYKDLLSTVIALNSSHLDTDLDKETQTFWSVAVRYLRKRLDKEQVLIPKVIDDVTTTKVDDQVMQLVFPGEEPLKLSASALTTFYNNQYLYFLRYVLELEELESIHPDARHHGTYLHRVFERVMGDSSSENFDEKLEKAISQTNQEQPFEILYTEDQESRLSRQILEDIARSTASVLRDNAAVKVEREEAKFDLLLANSIKITGIIDRVDRLTDGALGVVDYKSGKNVFDIQKFYNGLSPQLVTYLEALRQTYKVDADQLFGAMYLHMQDPQLNLAQFGLDKLAAQAHKELTYKGLFVASETEHLAGGNYDLQKTVTYDKEDLETLLDYNLKLFTGAAKIIRSGNFAVNPYTEDGKSVQGDQIKAITHFEADRHMGQARKLLRLPKKGKKEAYLELMAKAEDKNQMQVAENTILFSAADKAVKADKKDQEDNHVD
;
A
#
# COMPACT_ATOMS: atom_id res chain seq x y z
N MET A 1 47.34 3.67 -31.01
CA MET A 1 45.87 3.51 -30.99
C MET A 1 45.30 3.29 -32.40
N LYS A 2 44.15 2.62 -32.53
CA LYS A 2 43.34 2.48 -33.75
C LYS A 2 41.88 2.84 -33.41
N LEU A 3 41.28 3.73 -34.19
CA LEU A 3 39.90 4.16 -33.99
C LEU A 3 39.05 3.65 -35.16
N LEU A 4 37.95 2.97 -34.84
CA LEU A 4 37.01 2.40 -35.79
C LEU A 4 35.63 3.02 -35.55
N TYR A 5 34.91 3.26 -36.63
CA TYR A 5 33.52 3.68 -36.52
C TYR A 5 32.66 3.11 -37.63
N THR A 6 31.39 2.91 -37.34
CA THR A 6 30.42 2.33 -38.26
C THR A 6 29.02 2.89 -38.04
N ASP A 7 28.13 2.72 -39.00
CA ASP A 7 26.74 3.15 -38.89
C ASP A 7 25.96 2.27 -37.87
N MET A 8 24.90 2.80 -37.26
CA MET A 8 24.05 2.02 -36.33
C MET A 8 23.36 0.83 -36.98
N SER A 9 23.26 0.81 -38.30
CA SER A 9 22.79 -0.33 -39.08
C SER A 9 23.79 -1.49 -39.16
N GLN A 10 25.05 -1.30 -38.78
CA GLN A 10 26.12 -2.30 -38.89
C GLN A 10 26.44 -2.91 -37.52
N ASP A 11 26.76 -4.21 -37.44
CA ASP A 11 27.13 -4.82 -36.16
C ASP A 11 28.57 -4.51 -35.75
N LEU A 12 28.74 -3.44 -34.96
CA LEU A 12 30.02 -3.05 -34.37
C LEU A 12 30.66 -4.17 -33.51
N THR A 13 29.85 -4.95 -32.80
CA THR A 13 30.33 -6.01 -31.91
C THR A 13 31.03 -7.10 -32.72
N GLU A 14 30.46 -7.46 -33.87
CA GLU A 14 31.07 -8.41 -34.80
C GLU A 14 32.40 -7.87 -35.32
N ILE A 15 32.42 -6.64 -35.85
CA ILE A 15 33.62 -5.99 -36.39
C ILE A 15 34.76 -6.00 -35.35
N LEU A 16 34.45 -5.63 -34.11
CA LEU A 16 35.43 -5.63 -33.02
C LEU A 16 35.85 -7.05 -32.59
N THR A 17 34.95 -8.02 -32.66
CA THR A 17 35.26 -9.44 -32.40
C THR A 17 36.21 -10.00 -33.46
N GLU A 18 36.08 -9.59 -34.72
CA GLU A 18 37.03 -9.95 -35.78
C GLU A 18 38.41 -9.34 -35.53
N GLN A 19 38.48 -8.07 -35.10
CA GLN A 19 39.76 -7.45 -34.71
C GLN A 19 40.39 -8.22 -33.54
N ALA A 20 39.59 -8.54 -32.51
CA ALA A 20 40.04 -9.33 -31.36
C ALA A 20 40.60 -10.69 -31.80
N THR A 21 39.87 -11.40 -32.68
CA THR A 21 40.26 -12.71 -33.20
C THR A 21 41.55 -12.64 -34.03
N SER A 22 41.70 -11.61 -34.87
CA SER A 22 42.93 -11.41 -35.67
C SER A 22 44.17 -11.19 -34.80
N HIS A 23 44.03 -10.48 -33.67
CA HIS A 23 45.12 -10.29 -32.72
C HIS A 23 45.41 -11.54 -31.89
N ALA A 24 44.37 -12.24 -31.44
CA ALA A 24 44.48 -13.50 -30.72
C ALA A 24 45.26 -14.54 -31.53
N GLN A 25 44.91 -14.73 -32.81
CA GLN A 25 45.62 -15.63 -33.75
C GLN A 25 47.10 -15.27 -33.95
N LYS A 26 47.50 -14.01 -33.70
CA LYS A 26 48.90 -13.56 -33.72
C LYS A 26 49.62 -13.77 -32.39
N GLY A 27 49.03 -14.52 -31.45
CA GLY A 27 49.57 -14.82 -30.13
C GLY A 27 49.52 -13.64 -29.15
N LYS A 28 48.61 -12.67 -29.35
CA LYS A 28 48.41 -11.54 -28.42
C LYS A 28 47.29 -11.88 -27.44
N ARG A 29 47.42 -11.41 -26.19
CA ARG A 29 46.35 -11.52 -25.20
C ARG A 29 45.39 -10.36 -25.38
N VAL A 30 44.10 -10.63 -25.58
CA VAL A 30 43.10 -9.61 -25.90
C VAL A 30 42.15 -9.42 -24.72
N PHE A 31 41.99 -8.18 -24.28
CA PHE A 31 40.93 -7.78 -23.38
C PHE A 31 39.86 -7.02 -24.16
N TYR A 32 38.65 -7.54 -24.16
CA TYR A 32 37.49 -6.92 -24.78
C TYR A 32 36.69 -6.20 -23.70
N ILE A 33 36.69 -4.86 -23.72
CA ILE A 33 36.04 -4.01 -22.73
C ILE A 33 34.64 -3.66 -23.21
N ALA A 34 33.67 -4.15 -22.44
CA ALA A 34 32.27 -3.80 -22.58
C ALA A 34 31.85 -2.80 -21.49
N PRO A 35 30.85 -1.93 -21.75
CA PRO A 35 30.26 -1.09 -20.71
C PRO A 35 29.80 -1.92 -19.51
N ASN A 36 29.97 -1.38 -18.28
CA ASN A 36 29.71 -2.12 -17.04
C ASN A 36 28.34 -2.80 -17.01
N ALA A 37 27.31 -2.07 -17.40
CA ALA A 37 25.93 -2.54 -17.36
C ALA A 37 25.56 -3.55 -18.45
N LEU A 38 26.43 -3.77 -19.45
CA LEU A 38 26.16 -4.57 -20.66
C LEU A 38 27.15 -5.74 -20.82
N SER A 39 28.11 -5.86 -19.92
CA SER A 39 29.19 -6.85 -19.96
C SER A 39 28.77 -8.30 -20.18
N PHE A 40 27.74 -8.81 -19.49
CA PHE A 40 27.30 -10.21 -19.67
C PHE A 40 26.71 -10.46 -21.06
N GLU A 41 25.94 -9.51 -21.57
CA GLU A 41 25.32 -9.61 -22.89
C GLU A 41 26.35 -9.48 -24.01
N LYS A 42 27.31 -8.56 -23.83
CA LYS A 42 28.44 -8.42 -24.74
C LYS A 42 29.33 -9.64 -24.71
N GLU A 43 29.61 -10.22 -23.54
CA GLU A 43 30.33 -11.49 -23.43
C GLU A 43 29.63 -12.58 -24.23
N ARG A 44 28.33 -12.76 -24.03
CA ARG A 44 27.54 -13.73 -24.80
C ARG A 44 27.61 -13.47 -26.31
N LYS A 45 27.39 -12.24 -26.77
CA LYS A 45 27.44 -11.90 -28.21
C LYS A 45 28.82 -12.12 -28.82
N VAL A 46 29.88 -11.69 -28.14
CA VAL A 46 31.26 -11.91 -28.59
C VAL A 46 31.52 -13.41 -28.72
N LEU A 47 31.12 -14.22 -27.73
CA LEU A 47 31.23 -15.68 -27.80
C LEU A 47 30.41 -16.27 -28.96
N GLU A 48 29.19 -15.78 -29.22
CA GLU A 48 28.36 -16.22 -30.35
C GLU A 48 29.03 -15.96 -31.71
N TYR A 49 29.84 -14.90 -31.83
CA TYR A 49 30.60 -14.58 -33.05
C TYR A 49 31.93 -15.33 -33.19
N LEU A 50 32.44 -15.96 -32.12
CA LEU A 50 33.64 -16.77 -32.22
C LEU A 50 33.32 -18.13 -32.86
N PRO A 51 34.16 -18.64 -33.80
CA PRO A 51 33.91 -19.91 -34.48
C PRO A 51 33.76 -21.13 -33.56
N GLN A 52 34.41 -21.11 -32.39
CA GLN A 52 34.36 -22.19 -31.39
C GLN A 52 33.39 -21.90 -30.23
N SER A 53 32.73 -20.74 -30.26
CA SER A 53 31.89 -20.22 -29.17
C SER A 53 32.58 -20.18 -27.79
N ALA A 54 33.92 -20.13 -27.78
CA ALA A 54 34.77 -20.11 -26.60
C ALA A 54 36.13 -19.48 -26.95
N SER A 55 36.80 -18.87 -25.96
CA SER A 55 38.18 -18.40 -26.09
C SER A 55 38.89 -18.36 -24.74
N PHE A 56 40.18 -18.70 -24.74
CA PHE A 56 41.11 -18.42 -23.63
C PHE A 56 42.00 -17.19 -23.89
N GLU A 57 42.09 -16.76 -25.15
CA GLU A 57 42.96 -15.66 -25.58
C GLU A 57 42.24 -14.30 -25.55
N ILE A 58 40.92 -14.32 -25.71
CA ILE A 58 40.04 -13.16 -25.66
C ILE A 58 39.26 -13.22 -24.35
N THR A 59 39.50 -12.25 -23.47
CA THR A 59 38.77 -12.10 -22.21
C THR A 59 37.81 -10.92 -22.32
N VAL A 60 36.50 -11.18 -22.35
CA VAL A 60 35.49 -10.12 -22.28
C VAL A 60 35.34 -9.67 -20.82
N THR A 61 35.48 -8.38 -20.56
CA THR A 61 35.58 -7.84 -19.21
C THR A 61 35.25 -6.34 -19.16
N ARG A 62 35.50 -5.71 -18.01
CA ARG A 62 35.37 -4.27 -17.73
C ARG A 62 36.73 -3.73 -17.30
N PHE A 63 36.95 -2.41 -17.34
CA PHE A 63 38.22 -1.79 -16.93
C PHE A 63 38.71 -2.24 -15.55
N THR A 64 37.83 -2.18 -14.55
CA THR A 64 38.16 -2.58 -13.17
C THR A 64 38.53 -4.06 -13.05
N GLN A 65 37.79 -4.93 -13.74
CA GLN A 65 38.03 -6.37 -13.69
C GLN A 65 39.27 -6.75 -14.52
N MET A 66 39.57 -6.03 -15.60
CA MET A 66 40.81 -6.15 -16.36
C MET A 66 42.02 -5.85 -15.48
N ALA A 67 42.01 -4.73 -14.76
CA ALA A 67 43.09 -4.34 -13.84
C ALA A 67 43.43 -5.47 -12.84
N ARG A 68 42.38 -6.11 -12.29
CA ARG A 68 42.53 -7.25 -11.37
C ARG A 68 43.35 -8.41 -11.93
N TYR A 69 43.30 -8.70 -13.24
CA TYR A 69 44.12 -9.77 -13.85
C TYR A 69 45.62 -9.51 -13.78
N PHE A 70 46.05 -8.26 -13.58
CA PHE A 70 47.47 -7.90 -13.49
C PHE A 70 47.94 -7.76 -12.04
N ILE A 71 47.07 -7.29 -11.14
CA ILE A 71 47.40 -7.04 -9.73
C ILE A 71 46.96 -8.14 -8.76
N LEU A 72 46.35 -9.23 -9.26
CA LEU A 72 45.83 -10.35 -8.44
C LEU A 72 46.87 -10.98 -7.51
N ASN A 73 48.14 -10.99 -7.93
CA ASN A 73 49.25 -11.55 -7.16
C ASN A 73 49.95 -10.50 -6.28
N THR A 74 49.56 -9.23 -6.39
CA THR A 74 50.07 -8.15 -5.55
C THR A 74 49.29 -8.21 -4.25
N SER A 75 50.00 -8.43 -3.13
CA SER A 75 49.37 -8.42 -1.81
C SER A 75 48.86 -7.01 -1.51
N ASN A 76 47.54 -6.80 -1.53
CA ASN A 76 46.93 -5.63 -0.92
C ASN A 76 46.45 -6.06 0.48
N PRO A 77 47.19 -5.75 1.56
CA PRO A 77 46.85 -6.21 2.91
C PRO A 77 45.64 -5.48 3.51
N LYS A 78 45.15 -4.43 2.85
CA LYS A 78 44.09 -3.55 3.36
C LYS A 78 42.71 -4.21 3.34
N THR A 79 41.88 -3.84 4.31
CA THR A 79 40.50 -4.32 4.43
C THR A 79 39.59 -3.56 3.46
N GLN A 80 38.83 -4.29 2.63
CA GLN A 80 37.85 -3.65 1.73
C GLN A 80 36.55 -3.33 2.46
N LEU A 81 36.01 -2.15 2.19
CA LEU A 81 34.67 -1.73 2.60
C LEU A 81 33.77 -1.67 1.38
N ASP A 82 32.51 -2.10 1.54
CA ASP A 82 31.46 -1.80 0.58
C ASP A 82 30.84 -0.42 0.87
N ASP A 83 29.82 -0.05 0.09
CA ASP A 83 29.14 1.24 0.24
C ASP A 83 28.51 1.41 1.63
N THR A 84 28.03 0.32 2.23
CA THR A 84 27.46 0.31 3.58
C THR A 84 28.53 0.55 4.64
N GLY A 85 29.69 -0.12 4.53
CA GLY A 85 30.84 0.13 5.38
C GLY A 85 31.37 1.56 5.25
N LEU A 86 31.36 2.12 4.04
CA LEU A 86 31.73 3.52 3.82
C LEU A 86 30.71 4.49 4.46
N ALA A 87 29.42 4.22 4.35
CA ALA A 87 28.37 4.97 5.04
C ALA A 87 28.55 4.93 6.56
N MET A 88 28.96 3.79 7.12
CA MET A 88 29.31 3.66 8.54
C MET A 88 30.51 4.52 8.94
N ILE A 89 31.52 4.63 8.09
CA ILE A 89 32.66 5.54 8.33
C ILE A 89 32.18 6.99 8.37
N PHE A 90 31.37 7.43 7.41
CA PHE A 90 30.82 8.79 7.42
C PHE A 90 29.93 9.04 8.64
N TYR A 91 29.07 8.08 9.01
CA TYR A 91 28.28 8.16 10.23
C TYR A 91 29.19 8.32 11.46
N LYS A 92 30.26 7.52 11.54
CA LYS A 92 31.23 7.61 12.63
C LYS A 92 31.88 8.98 12.69
N VAL A 93 32.36 9.53 11.57
CA VAL A 93 32.91 10.88 11.49
C VAL A 93 31.92 11.91 12.02
N LEU A 94 30.71 11.92 11.47
CA LEU A 94 29.68 12.90 11.79
C LEU A 94 29.18 12.81 13.24
N SER A 95 29.16 11.60 13.81
CA SER A 95 28.80 11.39 15.22
C SER A 95 29.80 11.97 16.21
N HIS A 96 31.08 12.09 15.80
CA HIS A 96 32.14 12.67 16.61
C HIS A 96 32.26 14.20 16.48
N MET A 97 31.59 14.80 15.48
CA MET A 97 31.57 16.25 15.29
C MET A 97 30.45 16.91 16.10
N GLY A 98 30.74 18.04 16.76
CA GLY A 98 29.73 18.86 17.45
C GLY A 98 28.74 19.54 16.50
N ASP A 99 27.58 20.00 17.00
CA ASP A 99 26.56 20.68 16.18
C ASP A 99 27.09 22.00 15.58
N ASP A 100 27.97 22.72 16.29
CA ASP A 100 28.55 24.00 15.87
C ASP A 100 29.84 23.84 15.05
N GLU A 101 30.30 22.61 14.83
CA GLU A 101 31.54 22.32 14.11
C GLU A 101 31.41 22.32 12.59
N LEU A 102 30.17 22.26 12.09
CA LEU A 102 29.78 22.32 10.69
C LEU A 102 28.82 23.49 10.51
N LYS A 103 29.14 24.41 9.61
CA LYS A 103 28.40 25.67 9.42
C LYS A 103 27.08 25.47 8.67
N VAL A 104 27.06 24.56 7.70
CA VAL A 104 25.93 24.28 6.81
C VAL A 104 25.26 22.96 7.17
N TYR A 105 26.05 21.90 7.36
CA TYR A 105 25.53 20.53 7.46
C TYR A 105 25.36 20.00 8.90
N GLY A 106 25.61 20.82 9.92
CA GLY A 106 25.57 20.40 11.33
C GLY A 106 24.25 19.73 11.75
N ARG A 107 23.11 20.23 11.27
CA ARG A 107 21.78 19.64 11.55
C ARG A 107 21.51 18.33 10.83
N LEU A 108 22.23 18.04 9.75
CA LEU A 108 22.04 16.84 8.92
C LEU A 108 22.99 15.70 9.31
N ARG A 109 23.83 15.86 10.33
CA ARG A 109 24.86 14.87 10.73
C ARG A 109 24.31 13.47 11.09
N LYS A 110 23.03 13.38 11.43
CA LYS A 110 22.32 12.11 11.74
C LYS A 110 21.37 11.67 10.63
N ASP A 111 21.26 12.43 9.55
CA ASP A 111 20.37 12.14 8.43
C ASP A 111 21.02 11.09 7.51
N SER A 112 20.35 9.96 7.30
CA SER A 112 20.86 8.87 6.49
C SER A 112 20.97 9.23 5.01
N ASN A 113 20.08 10.08 4.49
CA ASN A 113 20.14 10.51 3.08
C ASN A 113 21.34 11.42 2.85
N PHE A 114 21.65 12.30 3.81
CA PHE A 114 22.86 13.11 3.75
C PHE A 114 24.13 12.25 3.77
N ILE A 115 24.18 11.21 4.61
CA ILE A 115 25.30 10.26 4.63
C ILE A 115 25.45 9.55 3.28
N ASN A 116 24.35 9.10 2.67
CA ASN A 116 24.38 8.47 1.35
C ASN A 116 24.86 9.46 0.28
N GLN A 117 24.43 10.72 0.32
CA GLN A 117 24.93 11.75 -0.58
C GLN A 117 26.43 12.02 -0.43
N LEU A 118 26.99 11.92 0.79
CA LEU A 118 28.43 12.00 1.02
C LEU A 118 29.17 10.79 0.44
N VAL A 119 28.62 9.58 0.60
CA VAL A 119 29.16 8.35 -0.01
C VAL A 119 29.17 8.47 -1.53
N ASP A 120 28.07 8.92 -2.13
CA ASP A 120 27.95 9.12 -3.58
C ASP A 120 28.96 10.16 -4.08
N LEU A 121 29.08 11.30 -3.39
CA LEU A 121 30.07 12.33 -3.74
C LEU A 121 31.52 11.81 -3.58
N TYR A 122 31.80 11.01 -2.55
CA TYR A 122 33.12 10.40 -2.37
C TYR A 122 33.50 9.51 -3.55
N LYS A 123 32.58 8.62 -3.96
CA LYS A 123 32.76 7.72 -5.10
C LYS A 123 32.86 8.49 -6.41
N GLU A 124 32.08 9.56 -6.55
CA GLU A 124 32.14 10.45 -7.70
C GLU A 124 33.50 11.13 -7.82
N LEU A 125 34.08 11.65 -6.73
CA LEU A 125 35.43 12.23 -6.74
C LEU A 125 36.48 11.20 -7.17
N GLN A 126 36.37 9.95 -6.71
CA GLN A 126 37.26 8.87 -7.16
C GLN A 126 37.13 8.61 -8.67
N GLN A 127 35.90 8.50 -9.20
CA GLN A 127 35.66 8.30 -10.63
C GLN A 127 36.09 9.50 -11.50
N ALA A 128 36.03 10.70 -10.93
CA ALA A 128 36.52 11.93 -11.52
C ALA A 128 38.05 12.07 -11.44
N ASN A 129 38.75 11.08 -10.87
CA ASN A 129 40.19 11.12 -10.62
C ASN A 129 40.62 12.36 -9.80
N MET A 130 39.74 12.79 -8.89
CA MET A 130 39.90 13.96 -8.02
C MET A 130 40.18 13.56 -6.59
N THR A 131 40.68 14.53 -5.84
CA THR A 131 40.96 14.47 -4.41
C THR A 131 40.10 15.49 -3.66
N ILE A 132 40.05 15.38 -2.34
CA ILE A 132 39.32 16.34 -1.48
C ILE A 132 39.85 17.78 -1.67
N LEU A 133 41.13 17.93 -2.02
CA LEU A 133 41.75 19.24 -2.26
C LEU A 133 41.12 19.95 -3.47
N ASP A 134 40.59 19.22 -4.44
CA ASP A 134 39.96 19.79 -5.62
C ASP A 134 38.59 20.44 -5.28
N LEU A 135 38.00 20.13 -4.11
CA LEU A 135 36.82 20.85 -3.61
C LEU A 135 37.15 22.27 -3.14
N GLN A 136 38.42 22.68 -3.09
CA GLN A 136 38.80 24.04 -2.68
C GLN A 136 38.32 25.15 -3.63
N TYR A 137 37.89 24.78 -4.84
CA TYR A 137 37.43 25.70 -5.89
C TYR A 137 35.93 26.02 -5.80
N LEU A 138 35.25 25.55 -4.75
CA LEU A 138 33.86 25.95 -4.46
C LEU A 138 33.77 27.43 -4.09
N ASP A 139 32.65 28.08 -4.44
CA ASP A 139 32.43 29.51 -4.18
C ASP A 139 31.88 29.79 -2.77
N GLN A 140 31.10 28.87 -2.22
CA GLN A 140 30.59 28.95 -0.87
C GLN A 140 31.61 28.43 0.13
N ALA A 141 32.36 29.35 0.74
CA ALA A 141 33.41 29.03 1.73
C ALA A 141 32.89 28.15 2.89
N GLU A 142 31.66 28.36 3.37
CA GLU A 142 31.09 27.58 4.47
C GLU A 142 30.83 26.12 4.08
N LYS A 143 30.29 25.90 2.87
CA LYS A 143 30.04 24.56 2.32
C LYS A 143 31.35 23.83 2.02
N GLN A 144 32.32 24.54 1.45
CA GLN A 144 33.66 24.03 1.21
C GLN A 144 34.32 23.57 2.51
N GLU A 145 34.33 24.41 3.54
CA GLU A 145 34.91 24.10 4.84
C GLU A 145 34.27 22.84 5.44
N ASP A 146 32.95 22.73 5.41
CA ASP A 146 32.24 21.56 5.93
C ASP A 146 32.61 20.28 5.17
N LEU A 147 32.52 20.27 3.83
CA LEU A 147 32.82 19.09 3.02
C LEU A 147 34.27 18.66 3.16
N VAL A 148 35.22 19.61 3.07
CA VAL A 148 36.66 19.31 3.25
C VAL A 148 36.92 18.73 4.63
N LYS A 149 36.29 19.29 5.67
CA LYS A 149 36.44 18.78 7.05
C LYS A 149 35.88 17.37 7.21
N ILE A 150 34.68 17.11 6.69
CA ILE A 150 34.04 15.78 6.74
C ILE A 150 34.88 14.74 6.00
N PHE A 151 35.26 15.01 4.75
CA PHE A 151 36.01 14.06 3.95
C PHE A 151 37.44 13.83 4.47
N SER A 152 38.09 14.87 5.01
CA SER A 152 39.43 14.71 5.62
C SER A 152 39.37 13.79 6.84
N ALA A 153 38.39 14.01 7.73
CA ALA A 153 38.18 13.14 8.89
C ALA A 153 37.82 11.70 8.47
N ALA A 154 37.05 11.52 7.39
CA ALA A 154 36.77 10.20 6.83
C ALA A 154 38.03 9.51 6.30
N GLN A 155 38.89 10.22 5.56
CA GLN A 155 40.18 9.71 5.10
C GLN A 155 41.10 9.32 6.26
N ASP A 156 41.17 10.13 7.32
CA ASP A 156 41.97 9.83 8.50
C ASP A 156 41.52 8.53 9.18
N LEU A 157 40.20 8.32 9.30
CA LEU A 157 39.66 7.07 9.83
C LEU A 157 39.94 5.86 8.92
N LEU A 158 39.81 6.03 7.61
CA LEU A 158 40.11 4.96 6.65
C LEU A 158 41.58 4.55 6.74
N LEU A 159 42.50 5.51 6.83
CA LEU A 159 43.93 5.27 6.98
C LEU A 159 44.26 4.61 8.33
N ALA A 160 43.67 5.10 9.43
CA ALA A 160 43.90 4.55 10.76
C ALA A 160 43.39 3.11 10.91
N GLY A 161 42.33 2.75 10.19
CA GLY A 161 41.75 1.40 10.18
C GLY A 161 42.36 0.44 9.15
N ASP A 162 43.40 0.86 8.42
CA ASP A 162 43.99 0.10 7.30
C ASP A 162 42.95 -0.35 6.26
N PHE A 163 41.94 0.51 6.03
CA PHE A 163 40.91 0.31 5.03
C PHE A 163 41.39 0.77 3.66
N ASP A 164 40.93 0.07 2.62
CA ASP A 164 41.16 0.50 1.25
C ASP A 164 40.35 1.77 0.97
N ASN A 165 41.07 2.86 0.66
CA ASN A 165 40.51 4.20 0.44
C ASN A 165 40.81 4.73 -0.96
N GLN A 166 41.37 3.88 -1.82
CA GLN A 166 41.69 4.21 -3.19
C GLN A 166 40.62 3.68 -4.14
N SER A 167 40.60 4.19 -5.37
CA SER A 167 39.80 3.56 -6.42
C SER A 167 40.34 2.16 -6.72
N LYS A 168 39.44 1.30 -7.20
CA LYS A 168 39.79 -0.04 -7.68
C LYS A 168 40.81 -0.03 -8.83
N LEU A 169 41.02 1.09 -9.53
CA LEU A 169 42.04 1.27 -10.56
C LEU A 169 43.33 1.93 -10.04
N SER A 170 43.32 2.57 -8.86
CA SER A 170 44.48 3.29 -8.31
C SER A 170 45.72 2.42 -8.16
N SER A 171 45.59 1.24 -7.55
CA SER A 171 46.74 0.32 -7.42
C SER A 171 47.27 -0.17 -8.77
N PHE A 172 46.40 -0.24 -9.79
CA PHE A 172 46.82 -0.58 -11.14
C PHE A 172 47.57 0.58 -11.81
N PHE A 173 47.15 1.82 -11.58
CA PHE A 173 47.91 3.00 -12.01
C PHE A 173 49.33 3.01 -11.41
N GLU A 174 49.46 2.72 -10.11
CA GLU A 174 50.75 2.65 -9.43
C GLU A 174 51.66 1.57 -10.06
N GLU A 175 51.13 0.36 -10.30
CA GLU A 175 51.88 -0.73 -10.92
C GLU A 175 52.26 -0.46 -12.39
N ILE A 176 51.39 0.20 -13.18
CA ILE A 176 51.73 0.63 -14.54
C ILE A 176 52.87 1.66 -14.50
N ASN A 177 52.75 2.66 -13.62
CA ASN A 177 53.75 3.73 -13.50
C ASN A 177 55.10 3.23 -12.97
N SER A 178 55.11 2.16 -12.17
CA SER A 178 56.34 1.49 -11.72
C SER A 178 57.14 0.84 -12.86
N GLY A 179 56.47 0.52 -13.98
CA GLY A 179 57.05 -0.17 -15.14
C GLY A 179 57.14 -1.70 -14.98
N HIS A 180 56.76 -2.28 -13.84
CA HIS A 180 56.81 -3.74 -13.64
C HIS A 180 55.96 -4.53 -14.64
N LEU A 181 54.86 -3.93 -15.11
CA LEU A 181 53.92 -4.57 -16.02
C LEU A 181 54.26 -4.36 -17.50
N ASP A 182 55.27 -3.56 -17.85
CA ASP A 182 55.58 -3.17 -19.24
C ASP A 182 55.72 -4.38 -20.17
N LYS A 183 56.40 -5.45 -19.73
CA LYS A 183 56.54 -6.67 -20.52
C LYS A 183 55.19 -7.34 -20.77
N ALA A 184 54.33 -7.46 -19.76
CA ALA A 184 53.02 -8.08 -19.90
C ALA A 184 52.10 -7.22 -20.80
N LEU A 185 52.12 -5.90 -20.61
CA LEU A 185 51.34 -4.93 -21.39
C LEU A 185 51.78 -4.90 -22.86
N SER A 186 53.08 -5.04 -23.15
CA SER A 186 53.58 -5.08 -24.54
C SER A 186 53.03 -6.23 -25.40
N HIS A 187 52.47 -7.27 -24.77
CA HIS A 187 51.80 -8.40 -25.42
C HIS A 187 50.26 -8.30 -25.41
N MET A 188 49.71 -7.23 -24.82
CA MET A 188 48.29 -7.00 -24.60
C MET A 188 47.69 -6.15 -25.71
N VAL A 189 46.49 -6.53 -26.17
CA VAL A 189 45.62 -5.71 -27.02
C VAL A 189 44.33 -5.41 -26.27
N LEU A 190 43.92 -4.15 -26.30
CA LEU A 190 42.68 -3.68 -25.71
C LEU A 190 41.67 -3.38 -26.81
N VAL A 191 40.48 -3.97 -26.76
CA VAL A 191 39.38 -3.72 -27.69
C VAL A 191 38.23 -3.11 -26.90
N ILE A 192 37.79 -1.90 -27.25
CA ILE A 192 36.78 -1.15 -26.50
C ILE A 192 35.55 -0.95 -27.39
N ASP A 193 34.39 -1.36 -26.89
CA ASP A 193 33.16 -1.49 -27.67
C ASP A 193 32.06 -0.52 -27.22
N GLY A 194 31.67 0.39 -28.11
CA GLY A 194 30.40 1.12 -28.02
C GLY A 194 30.37 2.28 -27.04
N PHE A 195 31.53 2.76 -26.59
CA PHE A 195 31.62 3.95 -25.74
C PHE A 195 31.42 5.23 -26.56
N THR A 196 30.73 6.19 -25.95
CA THR A 196 30.56 7.57 -26.48
C THR A 196 31.25 8.61 -25.61
N ARG A 197 31.88 8.17 -24.52
CA ARG A 197 32.69 8.95 -23.58
C ARG A 197 33.39 8.00 -22.61
N PHE A 198 34.44 8.47 -21.95
CA PHE A 198 35.06 7.82 -20.80
C PHE A 198 34.81 8.66 -19.54
N SER A 199 34.85 8.04 -18.36
CA SER A 199 35.08 8.81 -17.13
C SER A 199 36.50 9.39 -17.13
N ALA A 200 36.76 10.40 -16.31
CA ALA A 200 38.10 10.98 -16.19
C ALA A 200 39.15 9.92 -15.76
N GLU A 201 38.77 9.01 -14.86
CA GLU A 201 39.62 7.89 -14.46
C GLU A 201 39.85 6.88 -15.61
N GLU A 202 38.82 6.52 -16.38
CA GLU A 202 38.97 5.66 -17.55
C GLU A 202 39.86 6.30 -18.62
N GLU A 203 39.70 7.61 -18.87
CA GLU A 203 40.53 8.35 -19.82
C GLU A 203 42.00 8.40 -19.40
N ALA A 204 42.28 8.63 -18.11
CA ALA A 204 43.62 8.55 -17.55
C ALA A 204 44.24 7.15 -17.74
N LEU A 205 43.45 6.09 -17.59
CA LEU A 205 43.88 4.71 -17.84
C LEU A 205 44.20 4.46 -19.30
N ILE A 206 43.38 4.94 -20.23
CA ILE A 206 43.66 4.83 -21.66
C ILE A 206 44.94 5.58 -22.03
N ALA A 207 45.16 6.77 -21.48
CA ALA A 207 46.36 7.56 -21.71
C ALA A 207 47.62 6.79 -21.29
N LEU A 208 47.62 6.20 -20.10
CA LEU A 208 48.74 5.40 -19.57
C LEU A 208 48.96 4.11 -20.36
N LEU A 209 47.89 3.41 -20.74
CA LEU A 209 48.00 2.16 -21.50
C LEU A 209 48.44 2.39 -22.95
N ASN A 210 48.10 3.52 -23.57
CA ASN A 210 48.41 3.78 -24.98
C ASN A 210 49.92 3.74 -25.27
N GLU A 211 50.76 4.16 -24.32
CA GLU A 211 52.22 4.12 -24.47
C GLU A 211 52.84 2.74 -24.20
N LYS A 212 52.13 1.86 -23.48
CA LYS A 212 52.66 0.61 -22.93
C LYS A 212 52.15 -0.66 -23.62
N CYS A 213 50.91 -0.63 -24.10
CA CYS A 213 50.28 -1.81 -24.70
C CYS A 213 50.65 -2.01 -26.17
N HIS A 214 50.41 -3.20 -26.72
CA HIS A 214 50.65 -3.44 -28.14
C HIS A 214 49.75 -2.59 -29.03
N GLN A 215 48.45 -2.55 -28.71
CA GLN A 215 47.46 -1.79 -29.46
C GLN A 215 46.17 -1.61 -28.64
N ILE A 216 45.59 -0.41 -28.74
CA ILE A 216 44.22 -0.11 -28.31
C ILE A 216 43.37 0.09 -29.55
N VAL A 217 42.27 -0.66 -29.68
CA VAL A 217 41.25 -0.56 -30.72
C VAL A 217 39.97 -0.05 -30.07
N ILE A 218 39.46 1.09 -30.50
CA ILE A 218 38.20 1.67 -29.98
C ILE A 218 37.20 1.73 -31.11
N GLY A 219 36.03 1.13 -30.90
CA GLY A 219 34.91 1.15 -31.84
C GLY A 219 33.73 1.92 -31.29
N THR A 220 33.10 2.76 -32.12
CA THR A 220 31.85 3.45 -31.77
C THR A 220 30.93 3.64 -32.99
N TYR A 221 29.69 4.04 -32.74
CA TYR A 221 28.70 4.24 -33.79
C TYR A 221 28.64 5.70 -34.25
N ALA A 222 28.90 5.95 -35.53
CA ALA A 222 28.74 7.23 -36.18
C ALA A 222 28.57 7.05 -37.70
N SER A 223 27.68 7.82 -38.32
CA SER A 223 27.59 7.81 -39.79
C SER A 223 28.84 8.45 -40.41
N GLN A 224 29.18 8.01 -41.63
CA GLN A 224 30.29 8.62 -42.37
C GLN A 224 30.04 10.10 -42.70
N LYS A 225 28.77 10.47 -42.84
CA LYS A 225 28.32 11.83 -43.11
C LYS A 225 28.53 12.74 -41.90
N ALA A 226 28.03 12.34 -40.72
CA ALA A 226 28.18 13.09 -39.49
C ALA A 226 29.66 13.28 -39.11
N TYR A 227 30.48 12.23 -39.23
CA TYR A 227 31.90 12.34 -38.91
C TYR A 227 32.65 13.36 -39.80
N LYS A 228 32.28 13.46 -41.08
CA LYS A 228 32.87 14.42 -42.04
C LYS A 228 32.29 15.84 -41.95
N ALA A 229 31.18 16.04 -41.24
CA ALA A 229 30.51 17.34 -41.17
C ALA A 229 31.28 18.36 -40.32
N ASN A 230 31.50 19.58 -40.81
CA ASN A 230 32.23 20.60 -40.04
C ASN A 230 31.54 20.99 -38.73
N PHE A 231 30.21 20.90 -38.68
CA PHE A 231 29.39 21.24 -37.53
C PHE A 231 28.42 20.08 -37.25
N VAL A 232 28.44 19.57 -36.02
CA VAL A 232 27.66 18.40 -35.59
C VAL A 232 26.73 18.70 -34.41
N TYR A 233 26.63 19.97 -34.00
CA TYR A 233 25.74 20.36 -32.91
C TYR A 233 24.28 20.06 -33.27
N GLY A 234 23.59 19.34 -32.39
CA GLY A 234 22.22 18.90 -32.60
C GLY A 234 22.09 17.65 -33.48
N ASN A 235 23.16 17.16 -34.12
CA ASN A 235 23.11 15.93 -34.90
C ASN A 235 22.89 14.70 -33.99
N VAL A 236 22.23 13.67 -34.51
CA VAL A 236 21.92 12.45 -33.75
C VAL A 236 23.16 11.65 -33.33
N TYR A 237 24.28 11.82 -34.03
CA TYR A 237 25.58 11.20 -33.75
C TYR A 237 26.56 12.13 -33.02
N GLN A 238 26.12 13.30 -32.52
CA GLN A 238 27.00 14.31 -31.92
C GLN A 238 27.93 13.73 -30.85
N ALA A 239 27.39 12.96 -29.89
CA ALA A 239 28.16 12.38 -28.80
C ALA A 239 29.32 11.49 -29.31
N SER A 240 29.02 10.58 -30.22
CA SER A 240 30.02 9.66 -30.79
C SER A 240 31.05 10.38 -31.65
N VAL A 241 30.63 11.37 -32.43
CA VAL A 241 31.54 12.14 -33.31
C VAL A 241 32.47 13.02 -32.49
N ASP A 242 31.96 13.72 -31.48
CA ASP A 242 32.77 14.53 -30.57
C ASP A 242 33.79 13.64 -29.85
N PHE A 243 33.37 12.47 -29.35
CA PHE A 243 34.26 11.48 -28.74
C PHE A 243 35.37 10.99 -29.67
N LEU A 244 35.03 10.61 -30.92
CA LEU A 244 36.02 10.19 -31.91
C LEU A 244 36.99 11.32 -32.25
N ARG A 245 36.51 12.56 -32.41
CA ARG A 245 37.34 13.72 -32.74
C ARG A 245 38.31 14.04 -31.62
N THR A 246 37.86 14.03 -30.37
CA THR A 246 38.71 14.23 -29.21
C THR A 246 39.81 13.16 -29.17
N LEU A 247 39.47 11.88 -29.27
CA LEU A 247 40.47 10.80 -29.30
C LEU A 247 41.44 10.93 -30.49
N ALA A 248 40.93 11.25 -31.68
CA ALA A 248 41.75 11.43 -32.88
C ALA A 248 42.76 12.57 -32.72
N GLN A 249 42.35 13.69 -32.12
CA GLN A 249 43.20 14.85 -31.84
C GLN A 249 44.24 14.53 -30.76
N THR A 250 43.81 13.98 -29.62
CA THR A 250 44.69 13.67 -28.48
C THR A 250 45.76 12.66 -28.84
N TYR A 251 45.40 11.57 -29.51
CA TYR A 251 46.32 10.48 -29.84
C TYR A 251 46.92 10.59 -31.25
N LYS A 252 46.59 11.64 -32.01
CA LYS A 252 47.09 11.92 -33.37
C LYS A 252 46.88 10.75 -34.33
N VAL A 253 45.67 10.19 -34.35
CA VAL A 253 45.28 9.05 -35.18
C VAL A 253 44.08 9.40 -36.06
N THR A 254 43.97 8.76 -37.23
CA THR A 254 42.82 8.88 -38.12
C THR A 254 41.82 7.75 -37.86
N PRO A 255 40.55 8.06 -37.55
CA PRO A 255 39.48 7.06 -37.50
C PRO A 255 39.16 6.45 -38.86
N ASP A 256 38.96 5.13 -38.88
CA ASP A 256 38.61 4.35 -40.07
C ASP A 256 37.12 3.99 -40.05
N TYR A 257 36.42 4.26 -41.15
CA TYR A 257 35.05 3.77 -41.37
C TYR A 257 35.10 2.30 -41.81
N VAL A 258 34.36 1.44 -41.12
CA VAL A 258 34.34 -0.01 -41.35
C VAL A 258 32.91 -0.53 -41.45
N THR A 259 32.71 -1.59 -42.22
CA THR A 259 31.41 -2.26 -42.43
C THR A 259 31.59 -3.77 -42.27
N THR A 260 30.48 -4.49 -42.08
CA THR A 260 30.44 -5.95 -42.01
C THR A 260 29.44 -6.51 -43.03
N ASP A 261 29.55 -7.79 -43.35
CA ASP A 261 28.57 -8.50 -44.19
C ASP A 261 27.24 -8.75 -43.45
N LYS A 262 27.21 -8.63 -42.11
CA LYS A 262 25.97 -8.70 -41.32
C LYS A 262 25.39 -7.30 -41.09
N GLU A 263 24.66 -6.83 -42.09
CA GLU A 263 23.85 -5.62 -41.95
C GLU A 263 22.58 -5.92 -41.14
N GLY A 264 22.19 -4.94 -40.32
CA GLY A 264 20.91 -4.93 -39.63
C GLY A 264 19.74 -4.80 -40.59
N ASN A 265 18.53 -4.72 -40.04
CA ASN A 265 17.32 -4.60 -40.85
C ASN A 265 17.33 -3.29 -41.67
N PRO A 266 17.19 -3.35 -43.01
CA PRO A 266 17.19 -2.16 -43.87
C PRO A 266 16.13 -1.12 -43.49
N SER A 267 15.02 -1.54 -42.88
CA SER A 267 13.98 -0.64 -42.41
C SER A 267 14.47 0.30 -41.31
N PHE A 268 15.20 -0.23 -40.32
CA PHE A 268 15.77 0.58 -39.24
C PHE A 268 16.91 1.49 -39.72
N ALA A 269 17.69 1.03 -40.71
CA ALA A 269 18.69 1.87 -41.38
C ALA A 269 18.05 3.07 -42.09
N ARG A 270 16.95 2.85 -42.84
CA ARG A 270 16.20 3.93 -43.51
C ARG A 270 15.62 4.94 -42.51
N ILE A 271 15.05 4.46 -41.40
CA ILE A 271 14.55 5.34 -40.33
C ILE A 271 15.70 6.18 -39.74
N SER A 272 16.86 5.55 -39.53
CA SER A 272 18.07 6.21 -39.03
C SER A 272 18.55 7.33 -39.94
N HIS A 273 18.61 7.09 -41.25
CA HIS A 273 18.96 8.11 -42.25
C HIS A 273 17.94 9.24 -42.29
N LEU A 274 16.63 8.91 -42.21
CA LEU A 274 15.56 9.90 -42.17
C LEU A 274 15.65 10.80 -40.94
N LEU A 275 15.92 10.24 -39.78
CA LEU A 275 16.12 11.02 -38.56
C LEU A 275 17.40 11.85 -38.63
N GLU A 276 18.53 11.28 -39.04
CA GLU A 276 19.76 12.05 -39.23
C GLU A 276 19.54 13.25 -40.15
N SER A 277 18.78 13.07 -41.25
CA SER A 277 18.48 14.14 -42.19
C SER A 277 17.68 15.31 -41.60
N ARG A 278 16.78 15.03 -40.65
CA ARG A 278 16.00 16.06 -39.95
C ARG A 278 16.86 16.88 -39.00
N HIS A 279 17.82 16.24 -38.34
CA HIS A 279 18.70 16.87 -37.35
C HIS A 279 19.92 17.56 -37.97
N ASP A 280 20.32 17.18 -39.18
CA ASP A 280 21.38 17.86 -39.95
C ASP A 280 20.86 18.76 -41.08
N PHE A 281 19.53 18.88 -41.21
CA PHE A 281 18.82 19.68 -42.23
C PHE A 281 19.21 19.35 -43.68
N SER A 282 19.63 18.11 -43.94
CA SER A 282 19.90 17.66 -45.30
C SER A 282 18.63 17.17 -46.00
N THR A 283 18.62 17.30 -47.33
CA THR A 283 17.53 16.80 -48.17
C THR A 283 17.83 15.39 -48.66
N ILE A 284 16.92 14.45 -48.40
CA ILE A 284 16.93 13.09 -48.95
C ILE A 284 15.57 12.77 -49.59
N ASP A 285 15.60 12.03 -50.69
CA ASP A 285 14.39 11.61 -51.43
C ASP A 285 13.80 10.27 -50.93
N GLU A 286 14.34 9.72 -49.84
CA GLU A 286 13.87 8.46 -49.24
C GLU A 286 12.52 8.66 -48.51
N GLN A 287 11.62 7.69 -48.65
CA GLN A 287 10.35 7.62 -47.91
C GLN A 287 10.17 6.25 -47.28
N LEU A 288 9.38 6.18 -46.21
CA LEU A 288 9.04 4.92 -45.57
C LEU A 288 8.17 4.05 -46.47
N THR A 289 8.61 2.81 -46.67
CA THR A 289 7.90 1.76 -47.37
C THR A 289 6.93 1.03 -46.45
N ASP A 290 6.03 0.22 -46.99
CA ASP A 290 5.09 -0.56 -46.17
C ASP A 290 5.81 -1.63 -45.32
N GLN A 291 6.93 -2.18 -45.82
CA GLN A 291 7.79 -3.07 -45.04
C GLN A 291 8.37 -2.37 -43.80
N ASP A 292 8.71 -1.07 -43.91
CA ASP A 292 9.22 -0.30 -42.77
C ASP A 292 8.13 -0.09 -41.71
N LYS A 293 6.88 0.08 -42.14
CA LYS A 293 5.71 0.22 -41.26
C LYS A 293 5.30 -1.09 -40.58
N GLU A 294 5.68 -2.24 -41.14
CA GLU A 294 5.51 -3.54 -40.51
C GLU A 294 6.62 -3.82 -39.48
N ALA A 295 7.86 -3.44 -39.80
CA ALA A 295 9.03 -3.61 -38.94
C ALA A 295 9.03 -2.68 -37.72
N LEU A 296 8.58 -1.42 -37.87
CA LEU A 296 8.43 -0.45 -36.78
C LEU A 296 6.95 -0.09 -36.60
N GLN A 297 6.40 -0.34 -35.42
CA GLN A 297 5.03 0.05 -35.07
C GLN A 297 5.01 1.04 -33.91
N VAL A 298 4.12 2.03 -33.99
CA VAL A 298 3.84 2.95 -32.88
C VAL A 298 2.44 2.67 -32.34
N TRP A 299 2.34 2.38 -31.04
CA TRP A 299 1.08 2.07 -30.37
C TRP A 299 0.65 3.21 -29.45
N GLU A 300 -0.66 3.46 -29.42
CA GLU A 300 -1.31 4.28 -28.40
C GLU A 300 -2.24 3.40 -27.58
N VAL A 301 -2.12 3.49 -26.25
CA VAL A 301 -2.94 2.72 -25.29
C VAL A 301 -3.49 3.64 -24.21
N VAL A 302 -4.58 3.23 -23.56
CA VAL A 302 -5.29 4.09 -22.60
C VAL A 302 -4.47 4.31 -21.31
N ASN A 303 -3.79 3.28 -20.82
CA ASN A 303 -2.99 3.35 -19.60
C ASN A 303 -1.90 2.27 -19.56
N GLN A 304 -0.95 2.39 -18.62
CA GLN A 304 0.15 1.44 -18.38
C GLN A 304 -0.30 -0.02 -18.25
N ARG A 305 -1.44 -0.26 -17.57
CA ARG A 305 -1.94 -1.63 -17.36
C ARG A 305 -2.35 -2.26 -18.68
N GLU A 306 -3.06 -1.51 -19.52
CA GLU A 306 -3.45 -1.97 -20.85
C GLU A 306 -2.23 -2.12 -21.76
N GLU A 307 -1.26 -1.21 -21.67
CA GLU A 307 0.01 -1.29 -22.39
C GLU A 307 0.73 -2.63 -22.19
N VAL A 308 0.99 -2.97 -20.93
CA VAL A 308 1.66 -4.22 -20.57
C VAL A 308 0.81 -5.43 -20.96
N ALA A 309 -0.52 -5.33 -20.89
CA ALA A 309 -1.42 -6.40 -21.32
C ALA A 309 -1.35 -6.64 -22.84
N GLN A 310 -1.29 -5.58 -23.65
CA GLN A 310 -1.15 -5.69 -25.10
C GLN A 310 0.22 -6.25 -25.49
N VAL A 311 1.29 -5.82 -24.80
CA VAL A 311 2.62 -6.43 -24.96
C VAL A 311 2.61 -7.91 -24.59
N ALA A 312 1.97 -8.29 -23.48
CA ALA A 312 1.86 -9.69 -23.09
C ALA A 312 1.10 -10.55 -24.11
N LYS A 313 0.03 -10.01 -24.72
CA LYS A 313 -0.70 -10.66 -25.82
C LYS A 313 0.18 -10.82 -27.06
N SER A 314 0.92 -9.79 -27.46
CA SER A 314 1.85 -9.86 -28.60
C SER A 314 2.99 -10.84 -28.37
N ILE A 315 3.55 -10.89 -27.15
CA ILE A 315 4.53 -11.92 -26.78
C ILE A 315 3.91 -13.31 -26.95
N ARG A 316 2.68 -13.52 -26.49
CA ARG A 316 1.99 -14.81 -26.64
C ARG A 316 1.75 -15.20 -28.10
N GLN A 317 1.41 -14.23 -28.94
CA GLN A 317 1.30 -14.45 -30.38
C GLN A 317 2.64 -14.87 -30.99
N LEU A 318 3.74 -14.17 -30.67
CA LEU A 318 5.08 -14.54 -31.14
C LEU A 318 5.47 -15.97 -30.77
N LEU A 319 5.10 -16.43 -29.56
CA LEU A 319 5.34 -17.81 -29.14
C LEU A 319 4.48 -18.81 -29.92
N ALA A 320 3.23 -18.46 -30.24
CA ALA A 320 2.37 -19.28 -31.09
C ALA A 320 2.95 -19.42 -32.51
N ASP A 321 3.63 -18.38 -32.98
CA ASP A 321 4.36 -18.35 -34.25
C ASP A 321 5.74 -19.05 -34.18
N GLY A 322 6.07 -19.68 -33.04
CA GLY A 322 7.26 -20.50 -32.85
C GLY A 322 8.52 -19.75 -32.39
N LYS A 323 8.39 -18.48 -32.00
CA LYS A 323 9.49 -17.70 -31.39
C LYS A 323 9.68 -18.08 -29.92
N ARG A 324 10.82 -17.71 -29.32
CA ARG A 324 11.15 -18.04 -27.92
C ARG A 324 11.20 -16.80 -27.05
N TYR A 325 11.08 -16.97 -25.74
CA TYR A 325 11.10 -15.87 -24.78
C TYR A 325 12.42 -15.10 -24.81
N LYS A 326 13.55 -15.79 -24.91
CA LYS A 326 14.88 -15.16 -24.98
C LYS A 326 15.12 -14.29 -26.21
N ASP A 327 14.28 -14.43 -27.24
CA ASP A 327 14.36 -13.64 -28.48
C ASP A 327 13.60 -12.30 -28.33
N ILE A 328 13.03 -12.03 -27.14
CA ILE A 328 12.18 -10.86 -26.85
C ILE A 328 12.81 -9.99 -25.76
N LEU A 329 12.85 -8.68 -26.02
CA LEU A 329 13.27 -7.65 -25.08
C LEU A 329 12.14 -6.65 -24.84
N VAL A 330 11.89 -6.32 -23.57
CA VAL A 330 10.98 -5.27 -23.14
C VAL A 330 11.79 -4.16 -22.50
N LEU A 331 11.60 -2.94 -22.97
CA LEU A 331 12.25 -1.73 -22.50
C LEU A 331 11.23 -0.84 -21.81
N LEU A 332 11.60 -0.30 -20.64
CA LEU A 332 10.74 0.55 -19.82
C LEU A 332 11.40 1.92 -19.64
N GLY A 333 10.64 2.99 -19.88
CA GLY A 333 11.06 4.37 -19.58
C GLY A 333 11.06 4.67 -18.08
N ASP A 334 10.12 4.08 -17.35
CA ASP A 334 10.04 4.11 -15.91
C ASP A 334 9.88 2.68 -15.38
N GLU A 335 10.92 2.13 -14.78
CA GLU A 335 10.84 0.78 -14.24
C GLU A 335 9.95 0.70 -12.99
N GLU A 336 10.07 1.68 -12.09
CA GLU A 336 9.40 1.65 -10.79
C GLU A 336 7.89 1.63 -10.97
N SER A 337 7.41 2.47 -11.89
CA SER A 337 5.99 2.59 -12.21
C SER A 337 5.39 1.38 -12.94
N TYR A 338 6.21 0.57 -13.63
CA TYR A 338 5.76 -0.60 -14.40
C TYR A 338 6.00 -1.93 -13.70
N LYS A 339 6.89 -1.99 -12.70
CA LYS A 339 7.34 -3.23 -12.05
C LYS A 339 6.16 -4.09 -11.57
N LEU A 340 5.17 -3.47 -10.93
CA LEU A 340 3.99 -4.16 -10.41
C LEU A 340 3.12 -4.73 -11.54
N GLN A 341 2.80 -3.92 -12.54
CA GLN A 341 1.93 -4.29 -13.66
C GLN A 341 2.60 -5.38 -14.50
N VAL A 342 3.88 -5.25 -14.82
CA VAL A 342 4.67 -6.29 -15.51
C VAL A 342 4.63 -7.59 -14.72
N GLY A 343 4.92 -7.55 -13.42
CA GLY A 343 4.90 -8.77 -12.60
C GLY A 343 3.53 -9.46 -12.52
N GLN A 344 2.46 -8.71 -12.29
CA GLN A 344 1.11 -9.28 -12.21
C GLN A 344 0.60 -9.78 -13.56
N ILE A 345 0.79 -9.00 -14.63
CA ILE A 345 0.30 -9.33 -15.97
C ILE A 345 1.14 -10.47 -16.55
N PHE A 346 2.47 -10.43 -16.50
CA PHE A 346 3.27 -11.53 -17.03
C PHE A 346 2.98 -12.84 -16.29
N ARG A 347 2.73 -12.81 -14.98
CA ARG A 347 2.24 -13.98 -14.23
C ARG A 347 0.85 -14.45 -14.71
N LYS A 348 -0.09 -13.53 -14.96
CA LYS A 348 -1.41 -13.85 -15.52
C LYS A 348 -1.28 -14.51 -16.90
N PHE A 349 -0.37 -14.00 -17.72
CA PHE A 349 -0.11 -14.50 -19.07
C PHE A 349 0.91 -15.65 -19.08
N ASP A 350 1.41 -16.16 -17.94
CA ASP A 350 2.44 -17.21 -17.82
C ASP A 350 3.79 -16.91 -18.53
N ILE A 351 4.17 -15.64 -18.65
CA ILE A 351 5.41 -15.18 -19.29
C ILE A 351 6.52 -15.13 -18.23
N PRO A 352 7.57 -15.99 -18.32
CA PRO A 352 8.74 -15.85 -17.46
C PRO A 352 9.57 -14.66 -17.93
N TYR A 353 10.03 -13.85 -16.99
CA TYR A 353 10.80 -12.64 -17.29
C TYR A 353 11.93 -12.44 -16.31
N TYR A 354 12.91 -11.65 -16.73
CA TYR A 354 14.06 -11.25 -15.93
C TYR A 354 14.21 -9.73 -15.95
N PHE A 355 14.14 -9.11 -14.77
CA PHE A 355 14.60 -7.75 -14.58
C PHE A 355 16.11 -7.77 -14.31
N GLY A 356 16.90 -7.11 -15.14
CA GLY A 356 18.35 -7.04 -14.99
C GLY A 356 18.86 -6.16 -13.84
N LYS A 357 18.08 -5.95 -12.77
CA LYS A 357 18.37 -5.03 -11.66
C LYS A 357 18.56 -5.76 -10.34
N GLU A 358 19.27 -5.08 -9.44
CA GLU A 358 19.30 -5.33 -8.01
C GLU A 358 17.92 -5.02 -7.39
N GLU A 359 17.44 -5.90 -6.52
CA GLU A 359 16.18 -5.77 -5.79
C GLU A 359 16.45 -5.44 -4.33
N THR A 360 15.67 -4.50 -3.79
CA THR A 360 15.78 -4.11 -2.37
C THR A 360 15.48 -5.27 -1.44
N MET A 361 16.34 -5.42 -0.42
CA MET A 361 16.12 -6.37 0.68
C MET A 361 15.06 -5.90 1.67
N SER A 362 14.59 -4.65 1.60
CA SER A 362 13.74 -4.01 2.62
C SER A 362 12.53 -4.83 3.05
N SER A 363 11.83 -5.48 2.12
CA SER A 363 10.64 -6.30 2.41
C SER A 363 10.93 -7.70 2.96
N HIS A 364 12.19 -8.12 3.03
CA HIS A 364 12.55 -9.46 3.50
C HIS A 364 12.33 -9.59 5.03
N PRO A 365 11.83 -10.74 5.54
CA PRO A 365 11.52 -10.93 6.95
C PRO A 365 12.67 -10.59 7.91
N LEU A 366 13.91 -10.91 7.55
CA LEU A 366 15.10 -10.58 8.37
C LEU A 366 15.36 -9.07 8.47
N VAL A 367 15.10 -8.31 7.40
CA VAL A 367 15.26 -6.85 7.43
C VAL A 367 14.18 -6.22 8.30
N GLN A 368 12.93 -6.67 8.14
CA GLN A 368 11.80 -6.25 8.97
C GLN A 368 11.99 -6.61 10.45
N PHE A 369 12.64 -7.74 10.74
CA PHE A 369 13.01 -8.13 12.09
C PHE A 369 14.00 -7.14 12.72
N VAL A 370 15.06 -6.76 12.00
CA VAL A 370 16.05 -5.79 12.47
C VAL A 370 15.44 -4.39 12.61
N ASP A 371 14.64 -3.95 11.64
CA ASP A 371 13.92 -2.68 11.70
C ASP A 371 12.99 -2.62 12.92
N SER A 372 12.23 -3.68 13.16
CA SER A 372 11.35 -3.78 14.33
C SER A 372 12.14 -3.67 15.65
N LEU A 373 13.33 -4.27 15.76
CA LEU A 373 14.17 -4.12 16.96
C LEU A 373 14.60 -2.67 17.21
N GLU A 374 15.04 -1.94 16.18
CA GLU A 374 15.39 -0.52 16.27
C GLU A 374 14.17 0.28 16.72
N ARG A 375 13.03 0.07 16.08
CA ARG A 375 11.80 0.85 16.31
C ARG A 375 11.22 0.61 17.70
N ILE A 376 11.20 -0.63 18.18
CA ILE A 376 10.78 -0.95 19.56
C ILE A 376 11.62 -0.17 20.55
N LYS A 377 12.94 -0.10 20.35
CA LYS A 377 13.81 0.66 21.24
C LYS A 377 13.57 2.17 21.13
N ARG A 378 13.58 2.69 19.90
CA ARG A 378 13.44 4.11 19.59
C ARG A 378 12.11 4.70 20.05
N TYR A 379 11.03 3.94 19.92
CA TYR A 379 9.68 4.37 20.27
C TYR A 379 9.16 3.80 21.59
N ASN A 380 10.05 3.27 22.42
CA ASN A 380 9.73 2.76 23.76
C ASN A 380 8.61 1.71 23.77
N TYR A 381 8.76 0.62 23.00
CA TYR A 381 7.86 -0.53 22.96
C TYR A 381 6.43 -0.14 22.55
N ARG A 382 6.26 0.41 21.34
CA ARG A 382 4.93 0.46 20.73
C ARG A 382 4.46 -0.97 20.44
N ALA A 383 3.17 -1.21 20.67
CA ALA A 383 2.55 -2.51 20.41
C ALA A 383 2.81 -2.98 18.98
N GLU A 384 2.57 -2.12 18.00
CA GLU A 384 2.73 -2.42 16.57
C GLU A 384 4.15 -2.88 16.22
N ASP A 385 5.19 -2.22 16.74
CA ASP A 385 6.57 -2.58 16.42
C ASP A 385 6.95 -3.96 17.01
N LEU A 386 6.45 -4.28 18.21
CA LEU A 386 6.62 -5.61 18.82
C LEU A 386 5.83 -6.67 18.07
N LEU A 387 4.58 -6.40 17.70
CA LEU A 387 3.76 -7.31 16.91
C LEU A 387 4.36 -7.56 15.52
N ASN A 388 4.92 -6.54 14.87
CA ASN A 388 5.63 -6.70 13.60
C ASN A 388 6.87 -7.59 13.76
N LEU A 389 7.62 -7.46 14.86
CA LEU A 389 8.76 -8.33 15.16
C LEU A 389 8.35 -9.81 15.19
N VAL A 390 7.29 -10.18 15.91
CA VAL A 390 6.81 -11.58 15.96
C VAL A 390 6.15 -12.01 14.65
N LYS A 391 5.42 -11.12 13.97
CA LYS A 391 4.79 -11.39 12.67
C LYS A 391 5.79 -11.56 11.52
N SER A 392 7.06 -11.18 11.70
CA SER A 392 8.13 -11.53 10.76
C SER A 392 8.29 -13.04 10.55
N GLY A 393 7.80 -13.86 11.49
CA GLY A 393 7.97 -15.32 11.47
C GLY A 393 9.36 -15.79 11.85
N LEU A 394 10.29 -14.88 12.18
CA LEU A 394 11.67 -15.21 12.58
C LEU A 394 11.86 -15.30 14.09
N TYR A 395 10.93 -14.77 14.88
CA TYR A 395 10.92 -14.94 16.34
C TYR A 395 10.33 -16.32 16.68
N GLY A 396 11.19 -17.32 16.85
CA GLY A 396 10.80 -18.72 17.03
C GLY A 396 10.33 -19.08 18.43
N GLY A 397 9.69 -20.24 18.54
CA GLY A 397 9.27 -20.85 19.82
C GLY A 397 7.77 -20.73 20.15
N PHE A 398 6.96 -20.17 19.25
CA PHE A 398 5.53 -19.91 19.48
C PHE A 398 4.67 -20.46 18.36
N THR A 399 3.44 -20.85 18.71
CA THR A 399 2.41 -21.19 17.71
C THR A 399 1.72 -19.93 17.21
N GLN A 400 1.11 -19.99 16.02
CA GLN A 400 0.32 -18.86 15.50
C GLN A 400 -0.82 -18.50 16.45
N GLU A 401 -1.49 -19.49 17.04
CA GLU A 401 -2.58 -19.28 18.00
C GLU A 401 -2.13 -18.52 19.24
N ASP A 402 -0.95 -18.82 19.78
CA ASP A 402 -0.39 -18.10 20.94
C ASP A 402 -0.06 -16.64 20.60
N LEU A 403 0.44 -16.37 19.39
CA LEU A 403 0.74 -15.02 18.92
C LEU A 403 -0.54 -14.23 18.67
N ASP A 404 -1.57 -14.85 18.08
CA ASP A 404 -2.88 -14.25 17.87
C ASP A 404 -3.56 -13.91 19.21
N LEU A 405 -3.47 -14.81 20.19
CA LEU A 405 -3.96 -14.57 21.56
C LEU A 405 -3.22 -13.40 22.23
N PHE A 406 -1.90 -13.36 22.10
CA PHE A 406 -1.09 -12.26 22.62
C PHE A 406 -1.44 -10.93 21.95
N GLU A 407 -1.61 -10.89 20.64
CA GLU A 407 -2.06 -9.70 19.89
C GLU A 407 -3.44 -9.25 20.33
N TYR A 408 -4.39 -10.17 20.42
CA TYR A 408 -5.76 -9.88 20.84
C TYR A 408 -5.78 -9.22 22.22
N TYR A 409 -5.02 -9.76 23.18
CA TYR A 409 -4.89 -9.18 24.51
C TYR A 409 -4.18 -7.81 24.50
N VAL A 410 -3.05 -7.69 23.80
CA VAL A 410 -2.28 -6.43 23.71
C VAL A 410 -3.14 -5.29 23.16
N ASN A 411 -3.98 -5.59 22.17
CA ASN A 411 -4.94 -4.64 21.61
C ASN A 411 -6.08 -4.32 22.59
N PHE A 412 -6.67 -5.33 23.24
CA PHE A 412 -7.71 -5.14 24.26
C PHE A 412 -7.24 -4.24 25.41
N ALA A 413 -6.10 -4.56 26.02
CA ALA A 413 -5.56 -3.89 27.20
C ALA A 413 -4.72 -2.65 26.88
N ASP A 414 -4.69 -2.23 25.61
CA ASP A 414 -3.91 -1.11 25.08
C ASP A 414 -2.47 -1.07 25.61
N ILE A 415 -1.79 -2.22 25.54
CA ILE A 415 -0.46 -2.40 26.13
C ILE A 415 0.57 -1.63 25.30
N LYS A 416 1.05 -0.52 25.87
CA LYS A 416 2.06 0.35 25.28
C LYS A 416 3.12 0.70 26.30
N GLY A 417 4.36 0.85 25.85
CA GLY A 417 5.44 1.26 26.73
C GLY A 417 6.14 0.08 27.38
N ARG A 418 7.46 0.19 27.54
CA ARG A 418 8.30 -0.83 28.18
C ARG A 418 7.75 -1.28 29.54
N HIS A 419 7.26 -0.35 30.34
CA HIS A 419 6.72 -0.65 31.67
C HIS A 419 5.55 -1.64 31.60
N LYS A 420 4.53 -1.36 30.78
CA LYS A 420 3.33 -2.23 30.67
C LYS A 420 3.67 -3.62 30.13
N PHE A 421 4.61 -3.74 29.18
CA PHE A 421 5.06 -5.04 28.67
C PHE A 421 5.87 -5.87 29.67
N LEU A 422 6.55 -5.22 30.63
CA LEU A 422 7.35 -5.91 31.65
C LEU A 422 6.55 -6.27 32.91
N SER A 423 5.52 -5.49 33.24
CA SER A 423 4.58 -5.83 34.31
C SER A 423 3.69 -7.00 33.91
N ASP A 424 3.18 -7.72 34.91
CA ASP A 424 2.15 -8.72 34.67
C ASP A 424 0.89 -8.06 34.12
N PHE A 425 0.29 -8.73 33.15
CA PHE A 425 -0.98 -8.40 32.56
C PHE A 425 -2.10 -8.78 33.54
N THR A 426 -2.87 -7.78 33.97
CA THR A 426 -3.89 -7.92 35.02
C THR A 426 -5.30 -7.57 34.56
N ALA A 427 -5.43 -6.91 33.41
CA ALA A 427 -6.73 -6.48 32.91
C ALA A 427 -7.51 -7.70 32.40
N ASN A 428 -8.71 -7.92 32.93
CA ASN A 428 -9.54 -9.04 32.49
C ASN A 428 -11.01 -8.61 32.43
N SER A 429 -11.60 -8.68 31.25
CA SER A 429 -13.03 -8.46 31.05
C SER A 429 -13.75 -9.78 31.33
N ARG A 430 -14.49 -9.86 32.45
CA ARG A 430 -15.34 -11.03 32.80
C ARG A 430 -14.61 -12.39 32.77
N ASP A 431 -13.34 -12.42 33.18
CA ASP A 431 -12.49 -13.61 33.14
C ASP A 431 -12.35 -14.26 31.74
N LYS A 432 -12.52 -13.48 30.66
CA LYS A 432 -12.39 -13.92 29.26
C LYS A 432 -10.99 -14.39 28.91
N TYR A 433 -9.97 -13.82 29.55
CA TYR A 433 -8.57 -14.09 29.24
C TYR A 433 -7.93 -15.01 30.28
N ASP A 434 -7.21 -16.03 29.81
CA ASP A 434 -6.30 -16.82 30.63
C ASP A 434 -5.01 -16.03 30.89
N LEU A 435 -5.02 -15.22 31.95
CA LEU A 435 -3.89 -14.34 32.30
C LEU A 435 -2.61 -15.12 32.62
N ASP A 436 -2.70 -16.36 33.12
CA ASP A 436 -1.53 -17.17 33.41
C ASP A 436 -0.83 -17.59 32.12
N ARG A 437 -1.59 -18.10 31.13
CA ARG A 437 -1.07 -18.43 29.80
C ARG A 437 -0.48 -17.20 29.11
N ILE A 438 -1.21 -16.08 29.12
CA ILE A 438 -0.75 -14.86 28.44
C ILE A 438 0.48 -14.26 29.12
N ASN A 439 0.56 -14.25 30.46
CA ASN A 439 1.75 -13.77 31.16
C ASN A 439 2.98 -14.67 30.96
N ALA A 440 2.77 -15.99 30.85
CA ALA A 440 3.84 -16.90 30.47
C ALA A 440 4.38 -16.58 29.07
N LEU A 441 3.48 -16.37 28.09
CA LEU A 441 3.85 -15.96 26.73
C LEU A 441 4.56 -14.59 26.70
N ARG A 442 4.00 -13.60 27.39
CA ARG A 442 4.58 -12.25 27.57
C ARG A 442 6.02 -12.34 28.09
N SER A 443 6.25 -13.11 29.15
CA SER A 443 7.58 -13.24 29.76
C SER A 443 8.59 -13.83 28.77
N GLN A 444 8.20 -14.88 28.03
CA GLN A 444 9.06 -15.52 27.03
C GLN A 444 9.38 -14.59 25.85
N LEU A 445 8.43 -13.78 25.40
CA LEU A 445 8.61 -12.83 24.30
C LEU A 445 9.41 -11.58 24.70
N VAL A 446 9.06 -10.99 25.84
CA VAL A 446 9.57 -9.66 26.23
C VAL A 446 10.91 -9.75 26.96
N ALA A 447 11.17 -10.78 27.76
CA ALA A 447 12.39 -10.84 28.57
C ALA A 447 13.70 -10.89 27.75
N PRO A 448 13.83 -11.72 26.68
CA PRO A 448 15.01 -11.71 25.83
C PRO A 448 15.21 -10.36 25.13
N LEU A 449 14.11 -9.76 24.68
CA LEU A 449 14.08 -8.46 24.01
C LEU A 449 14.54 -7.35 24.95
N ASP A 450 14.01 -7.29 26.16
CA ASP A 450 14.39 -6.28 27.16
C ASP A 450 15.87 -6.36 27.55
N LYS A 451 16.40 -7.58 27.68
CA LYS A 451 17.81 -7.82 27.98
C LYS A 451 18.74 -7.24 26.90
N LEU A 452 18.37 -7.34 25.63
CA LEU A 452 19.11 -6.73 24.52
C LEU A 452 18.91 -5.21 24.52
N LEU A 453 17.65 -4.76 24.37
CA LEU A 453 17.29 -3.37 24.08
C LEU A 453 17.63 -2.41 25.23
N ASN A 454 17.74 -2.88 26.47
CA ASN A 454 18.08 -2.04 27.63
C ASN A 454 19.48 -2.31 28.19
N SER A 455 20.37 -2.83 27.35
CA SER A 455 21.80 -2.89 27.67
C SER A 455 22.41 -1.50 27.85
N ARG A 456 23.31 -1.37 28.83
CA ARG A 456 24.08 -0.13 29.05
C ARG A 456 25.02 0.16 27.88
N LYS A 457 25.41 1.43 27.73
CA LYS A 457 26.50 1.83 26.83
C LYS A 457 27.74 1.00 27.10
N GLN A 458 28.31 0.42 26.05
CA GLN A 458 29.45 -0.49 26.12
C GLN A 458 30.12 -0.58 24.74
N LYS A 459 31.22 -1.32 24.65
CA LYS A 459 31.93 -1.53 23.38
C LYS A 459 31.02 -2.17 22.31
N GLY A 460 31.15 -1.76 21.05
CA GLY A 460 30.40 -2.33 19.92
C GLY A 460 30.53 -3.85 19.84
N SER A 461 31.73 -4.39 20.05
CA SER A 461 31.99 -5.85 20.12
C SER A 461 31.19 -6.56 21.21
N SER A 462 30.93 -5.86 22.33
CA SER A 462 30.12 -6.40 23.43
C SER A 462 28.62 -6.32 23.15
N LEU A 463 28.16 -5.30 22.41
CA LEU A 463 26.78 -5.22 21.92
C LEU A 463 26.51 -6.30 20.86
N LEU A 464 27.44 -6.51 19.94
CA LEU A 464 27.36 -7.55 18.91
C LEU A 464 27.23 -8.94 19.52
N LYS A 465 28.05 -9.27 20.53
CA LYS A 465 27.93 -10.54 21.28
C LYS A 465 26.55 -10.72 21.92
N LYS A 466 25.95 -9.65 22.45
CA LYS A 466 24.60 -9.70 23.02
C LYS A 466 23.53 -9.88 21.94
N LEU A 467 23.69 -9.24 20.78
CA LEU A 467 22.80 -9.43 19.65
C LEU A 467 22.83 -10.89 19.18
N VAL A 468 24.01 -11.47 18.96
CA VAL A 468 24.16 -12.89 18.57
C VAL A 468 23.50 -13.82 19.58
N ALA A 469 23.75 -13.62 20.88
CA ALA A 469 23.10 -14.41 21.93
C ALA A 469 21.57 -14.25 21.95
N PHE A 470 21.06 -13.06 21.64
CA PHE A 470 19.62 -12.82 21.47
C PHE A 470 19.05 -13.57 20.27
N LEU A 471 19.70 -13.50 19.10
CA LEU A 471 19.29 -14.19 17.87
C LEU A 471 19.23 -15.71 18.06
N GLU A 472 20.18 -16.29 18.81
CA GLU A 472 20.17 -17.70 19.20
C GLU A 472 19.02 -18.01 20.15
N THR A 473 18.79 -17.17 21.16
CA THR A 473 17.71 -17.35 22.16
C THR A 473 16.33 -17.39 21.50
N VAL A 474 16.10 -16.50 20.52
CA VAL A 474 14.82 -16.40 19.79
C VAL A 474 14.83 -17.22 18.49
N GLN A 475 15.84 -18.08 18.30
CA GLN A 475 15.90 -19.10 17.25
C GLN A 475 15.90 -18.56 15.80
N VAL A 476 16.38 -17.34 15.56
CA VAL A 476 16.42 -16.72 14.21
C VAL A 476 17.13 -17.59 13.17
N PRO A 477 18.32 -18.18 13.43
CA PRO A 477 19.00 -19.00 12.42
C PRO A 477 18.19 -20.22 11.98
N SER A 478 17.51 -20.90 12.92
CA SER A 478 16.63 -22.02 12.62
C SER A 478 15.36 -21.61 11.89
N GLN A 479 14.78 -20.45 12.21
CA GLN A 479 13.62 -19.94 11.48
C GLN A 479 14.00 -19.53 10.04
N MET A 480 15.17 -18.94 9.84
CA MET A 480 15.72 -18.68 8.50
C MET A 480 15.92 -19.98 7.71
N ALA A 481 16.46 -21.03 8.33
CA ALA A 481 16.59 -22.34 7.67
C ALA A 481 15.21 -22.95 7.30
N ALA A 482 14.22 -22.82 8.18
CA ALA A 482 12.86 -23.30 7.91
C ALA A 482 12.15 -22.51 6.80
N LEU A 483 12.37 -21.19 6.73
CA LEU A 483 11.91 -20.31 5.67
C LEU A 483 12.48 -20.76 4.32
N THR A 484 13.79 -21.00 4.25
CA THR A 484 14.48 -21.47 3.02
C THR A 484 14.08 -22.89 2.61
N ALA A 485 13.82 -23.80 3.55
CA ALA A 485 13.47 -25.19 3.24
C ALA A 485 12.14 -25.34 2.47
N LYS A 486 11.19 -24.41 2.70
CA LYS A 486 9.87 -24.41 2.04
C LYS A 486 9.81 -23.53 0.79
N ALA A 487 10.90 -22.82 0.48
CA ALA A 487 10.97 -21.80 -0.55
C ALA A 487 11.21 -22.39 -1.96
N SER A 488 10.76 -21.66 -2.99
CA SER A 488 11.17 -21.90 -4.38
C SER A 488 12.67 -21.64 -4.56
N GLU A 489 13.29 -22.15 -5.63
CA GLU A 489 14.74 -21.99 -5.84
C GLU A 489 15.18 -20.52 -5.89
N ALA A 490 14.35 -19.65 -6.47
CA ALA A 490 14.60 -18.21 -6.50
C ALA A 490 14.54 -17.60 -5.09
N GLU A 491 13.52 -17.94 -4.30
CA GLU A 491 13.37 -17.46 -2.91
C GLU A 491 14.49 -18.01 -2.00
N LYS A 492 15.03 -19.20 -2.28
CA LYS A 492 16.21 -19.71 -1.56
C LYS A 492 17.44 -18.84 -1.81
N GLU A 493 17.72 -18.52 -3.08
CA GLU A 493 18.82 -17.62 -3.45
C GLU A 493 18.63 -16.24 -2.78
N GLN A 494 17.41 -15.71 -2.76
CA GLN A 494 17.10 -14.47 -2.05
C GLN A 494 17.43 -14.56 -0.56
N ASN A 495 16.93 -15.59 0.14
CA ASN A 495 17.20 -15.78 1.56
C ASN A 495 18.70 -15.92 1.86
N GLU A 496 19.44 -16.63 1.01
CA GLU A 496 20.89 -16.79 1.14
C GLU A 496 21.64 -15.46 0.94
N GLN A 497 21.25 -14.66 -0.05
CA GLN A 497 21.86 -13.34 -0.28
C GLN A 497 21.59 -12.37 0.87
N VAL A 498 20.36 -12.35 1.41
CA VAL A 498 20.01 -11.50 2.56
C VAL A 498 20.76 -11.96 3.82
N TRP A 499 20.84 -13.27 4.06
CA TRP A 499 21.61 -13.80 5.19
C TRP A 499 23.10 -13.43 5.09
N LYS A 500 23.68 -13.56 3.88
CA LYS A 500 25.06 -13.17 3.62
C LYS A 500 25.29 -11.69 3.89
N ALA A 501 24.44 -10.80 3.36
CA ALA A 501 24.52 -9.37 3.60
C ALA A 501 24.42 -9.04 5.09
N PHE A 502 23.49 -9.66 5.82
CA PHE A 502 23.39 -9.51 7.27
C PHE A 502 24.68 -9.91 8.00
N THR A 503 25.24 -11.08 7.68
CA THR A 503 26.50 -11.53 8.33
C THR A 503 27.68 -10.62 8.01
N GLN A 504 27.82 -10.17 6.76
CA GLN A 504 28.86 -9.23 6.35
C GLN A 504 28.71 -7.87 7.06
N LEU A 505 27.47 -7.41 7.24
CA LEU A 505 27.18 -6.19 7.98
C LEU A 505 27.61 -6.28 9.44
N LEU A 506 27.37 -7.43 10.09
CA LEU A 506 27.83 -7.67 11.47
C LEU A 506 29.37 -7.64 11.58
N GLU A 507 30.09 -8.22 10.61
CA GLU A 507 31.55 -8.20 10.53
C GLU A 507 32.09 -6.77 10.35
N GLN A 508 31.44 -5.96 9.51
CA GLN A 508 31.81 -4.55 9.33
C GLN A 508 31.56 -3.72 10.59
N VAL A 509 30.43 -3.93 11.27
CA VAL A 509 30.15 -3.26 12.55
C VAL A 509 31.21 -3.63 13.60
N GLU A 510 31.64 -4.89 13.67
CA GLU A 510 32.74 -5.31 14.55
C GLU A 510 34.05 -4.59 14.19
N THR A 511 34.36 -4.51 12.90
CA THR A 511 35.62 -3.92 12.42
C THR A 511 35.66 -2.41 12.64
N ILE A 512 34.57 -1.68 12.38
CA ILE A 512 34.51 -0.21 12.44
C ILE A 512 34.24 0.30 13.86
N PHE A 513 33.34 -0.37 14.60
CA PHE A 513 32.83 0.09 15.90
C PHE A 513 33.18 -0.85 17.07
N GLY A 514 33.92 -1.93 16.85
CA GLY A 514 34.16 -2.97 17.84
C GLY A 514 34.74 -2.46 19.18
N GLU A 515 35.67 -1.51 19.11
CA GLU A 515 36.31 -0.90 20.28
C GLU A 515 35.62 0.38 20.79
N GLU A 516 34.64 0.87 20.03
CA GLU A 516 33.95 2.12 20.31
C GLU A 516 32.81 1.92 21.31
N THR A 517 32.59 2.90 22.19
CA THR A 517 31.50 2.84 23.16
C THR A 517 30.21 3.39 22.54
N LEU A 518 29.26 2.51 22.23
CA LEU A 518 27.99 2.85 21.62
C LEU A 518 26.81 2.66 22.58
N SER A 519 25.73 3.40 22.33
CA SER A 519 24.42 3.06 22.89
C SER A 519 23.77 1.94 22.06
N VAL A 520 22.78 1.26 22.64
CA VAL A 520 22.00 0.25 21.90
C VAL A 520 21.25 0.89 20.73
N ASP A 521 20.76 2.12 20.92
CA ASP A 521 20.01 2.88 19.91
C ASP A 521 20.89 3.16 18.70
N ASP A 522 22.10 3.67 18.91
CA ASP A 522 23.05 3.95 17.84
C ASP A 522 23.47 2.66 17.13
N PHE A 523 23.76 1.59 17.89
CA PHE A 523 24.12 0.28 17.35
C PHE A 523 23.02 -0.33 16.45
N LEU A 524 21.76 -0.31 16.90
CA LEU A 524 20.64 -0.82 16.11
C LEU A 524 20.31 0.09 14.92
N SER A 525 20.48 1.41 15.06
CA SER A 525 20.28 2.36 13.95
C SER A 525 21.28 2.12 12.82
N ILE A 526 22.55 1.87 13.14
CA ILE A 526 23.60 1.55 12.16
C ILE A 526 23.26 0.24 11.45
N LEU A 527 22.90 -0.80 12.21
CA LEU A 527 22.55 -2.11 11.65
C LEU A 527 21.30 -2.03 10.75
N CYS A 528 20.26 -1.34 11.20
CA CYS A 528 19.03 -1.16 10.44
C CYS A 528 19.28 -0.37 9.15
N SER A 529 19.96 0.77 9.24
CA SER A 529 20.28 1.60 8.06
C SER A 529 21.11 0.82 7.04
N GLY A 530 22.06 0.00 7.51
CA GLY A 530 22.85 -0.86 6.63
C GLY A 530 21.99 -1.90 5.91
N MET A 531 21.14 -2.63 6.64
CA MET A 531 20.24 -3.63 6.05
C MET A 531 19.24 -3.03 5.06
N LEU A 532 18.70 -1.84 5.35
CA LEU A 532 17.75 -1.15 4.46
C LEU A 532 18.40 -0.64 3.17
N ALA A 533 19.72 -0.38 3.19
CA ALA A 533 20.47 0.06 2.03
C ALA A 533 20.98 -1.11 1.15
N CYS A 534 20.84 -2.35 1.60
CA CYS A 534 21.30 -3.52 0.85
C CYS A 534 20.31 -3.93 -0.25
N ASP A 535 20.85 -4.27 -1.41
CA ASP A 535 20.13 -4.90 -2.51
C ASP A 535 20.72 -6.27 -2.84
N TYR A 536 19.91 -7.15 -3.43
CA TYR A 536 20.32 -8.47 -3.89
C TYR A 536 20.10 -8.60 -5.40
N ARG A 537 20.81 -9.50 -6.06
CA ARG A 537 20.62 -9.76 -7.49
C ARG A 537 20.36 -11.24 -7.70
N THR A 538 19.15 -11.58 -8.10
CA THR A 538 18.83 -12.94 -8.53
C THR A 538 19.28 -13.16 -9.98
N VAL A 539 19.80 -14.34 -10.27
CA VAL A 539 20.05 -14.79 -11.64
C VAL A 539 18.89 -15.70 -12.04
N PRO A 540 18.28 -15.54 -13.23
CA PRO A 540 17.13 -16.34 -13.59
C PRO A 540 17.54 -17.82 -13.67
N ALA A 541 16.74 -18.69 -13.05
CA ALA A 541 16.99 -20.13 -13.01
C ALA A 541 16.97 -20.79 -14.42
N THR A 542 16.36 -20.13 -15.41
CA THR A 542 16.29 -20.58 -16.81
C THR A 542 16.81 -19.53 -17.77
N VAL A 543 17.37 -19.98 -18.90
CA VAL A 543 17.93 -19.10 -19.94
C VAL A 543 16.85 -18.58 -20.91
N ASP A 544 15.68 -19.22 -20.95
CA ASP A 544 14.57 -18.86 -21.86
C ASP A 544 13.53 -17.98 -21.15
N VAL A 545 13.86 -16.71 -20.99
CA VAL A 545 13.05 -15.69 -20.31
C VAL A 545 12.99 -14.41 -21.14
N VAL A 546 11.90 -13.64 -20.99
CA VAL A 546 11.80 -12.29 -21.57
C VAL A 546 12.70 -11.36 -20.77
N ASN A 547 13.62 -10.67 -21.45
CA ASN A 547 14.48 -9.69 -20.79
C ASN A 547 13.72 -8.37 -20.63
N VAL A 548 13.71 -7.81 -19.43
CA VAL A 548 13.11 -6.50 -19.14
C VAL A 548 14.19 -5.54 -18.65
N LYS A 549 14.35 -4.39 -19.31
CA LYS A 549 15.42 -3.43 -19.04
C LYS A 549 14.93 -1.98 -19.11
N LYS A 550 15.76 -1.07 -18.58
CA LYS A 550 15.59 0.39 -18.72
C LYS A 550 16.20 0.92 -20.02
N TYR A 551 15.76 2.09 -20.46
CA TYR A 551 16.29 2.73 -21.68
C TYR A 551 17.79 3.08 -21.65
N ASP A 552 18.38 3.29 -20.47
CA ASP A 552 19.83 3.56 -20.35
C ASP A 552 20.70 2.37 -20.82
N LEU A 553 20.11 1.18 -20.97
CA LEU A 553 20.81 -0.07 -21.31
C LEU A 553 20.51 -0.54 -22.74
N ILE A 554 19.96 0.33 -23.58
CA ILE A 554 19.68 -0.01 -24.97
C ILE A 554 20.99 -0.16 -25.75
N GLN A 555 21.03 -1.15 -26.63
CA GLN A 555 22.04 -1.26 -27.67
C GLN A 555 21.38 -1.51 -29.03
N PRO A 556 22.03 -1.10 -30.13
CA PRO A 556 21.68 -1.61 -31.46
C PRO A 556 21.75 -3.13 -31.50
N HIS A 557 20.86 -3.73 -32.29
CA HIS A 557 20.77 -5.16 -32.56
C HIS A 557 20.62 -6.02 -31.28
N SER A 558 19.99 -5.50 -30.23
CA SER A 558 19.85 -6.15 -28.93
C SER A 558 19.09 -7.47 -28.98
N ALA A 559 17.97 -7.53 -29.70
CA ALA A 559 17.11 -8.71 -29.80
C ALA A 559 16.32 -8.72 -31.11
N PRO A 560 15.81 -9.87 -31.56
CA PRO A 560 14.90 -9.92 -32.70
C PRO A 560 13.63 -9.08 -32.52
N TYR A 561 12.96 -9.21 -31.37
CA TYR A 561 11.71 -8.52 -31.06
C TYR A 561 11.91 -7.59 -29.87
N VAL A 562 11.63 -6.29 -30.05
CA VAL A 562 11.78 -5.28 -28.99
C VAL A 562 10.47 -4.53 -28.79
N PHE A 563 10.01 -4.46 -27.53
CA PHE A 563 8.87 -3.65 -27.11
C PHE A 563 9.36 -2.53 -26.19
N ALA A 564 9.17 -1.28 -26.57
CA ALA A 564 9.55 -0.10 -25.82
C ALA A 564 8.30 0.59 -25.27
N LEU A 565 8.12 0.55 -23.95
CA LEU A 565 6.91 1.01 -23.27
C LEU A 565 7.15 2.34 -22.57
N GLY A 566 6.08 3.09 -22.33
CA GLY A 566 6.14 4.36 -21.62
C GLY A 566 6.98 5.41 -22.35
N MET A 567 6.82 5.50 -23.67
CA MET A 567 7.53 6.44 -24.54
C MET A 567 7.02 7.90 -24.39
N THR A 568 6.86 8.37 -23.15
CA THR A 568 6.30 9.70 -22.84
C THR A 568 7.37 10.79 -22.85
N GLN A 569 6.95 12.05 -22.93
CA GLN A 569 7.86 13.20 -22.92
C GLN A 569 8.71 13.26 -21.65
N SER A 570 8.15 12.86 -20.50
CA SER A 570 8.86 12.86 -19.22
C SER A 570 9.88 11.72 -19.08
N HIS A 571 9.72 10.63 -19.83
CA HIS A 571 10.50 9.40 -19.65
C HIS A 571 11.38 9.05 -20.85
N PHE A 572 11.19 9.68 -22.02
CA PHE A 572 12.03 9.46 -23.19
C PHE A 572 12.15 10.72 -24.08
N PRO A 573 13.36 11.31 -24.25
CA PRO A 573 14.59 10.94 -23.55
C PRO A 573 14.49 11.31 -22.07
N LYS A 574 15.11 10.50 -21.21
CA LYS A 574 15.16 10.79 -19.79
C LYS A 574 16.05 12.01 -19.55
N VAL A 575 15.48 13.08 -19.00
CA VAL A 575 16.23 14.29 -18.63
C VAL A 575 16.99 13.98 -17.35
N GLY A 576 18.32 13.94 -17.43
CA GLY A 576 19.17 13.78 -16.26
C GLY A 576 19.07 15.00 -15.36
N GLN A 577 18.83 14.76 -14.06
CA GLN A 577 18.81 15.77 -13.00
C GLN A 577 20.02 15.58 -12.10
N ASN A 578 20.65 16.68 -11.69
CA ASN A 578 21.70 16.64 -10.68
C ASN A 578 21.08 16.64 -9.28
N LYS A 579 21.31 15.56 -8.52
CA LYS A 579 20.87 15.38 -7.11
C LYS A 579 22.04 15.31 -6.12
N SER A 580 23.26 15.56 -6.59
CA SER A 580 24.48 15.53 -5.78
C SER A 580 24.55 16.74 -4.85
N LEU A 581 25.48 16.71 -3.90
CA LEU A 581 25.78 17.86 -3.04
C LEU A 581 26.42 19.01 -3.85
N LEU A 582 26.95 18.76 -5.05
CA LEU A 582 27.56 19.77 -5.92
C LEU A 582 26.63 20.14 -7.08
N SER A 583 26.37 21.45 -7.26
CA SER A 583 25.60 22.00 -8.38
C SER A 583 26.37 21.89 -9.70
N ASP A 584 25.67 22.06 -10.83
CA ASP A 584 26.31 22.03 -12.16
C ASP A 584 27.27 23.21 -12.35
N GLU A 585 26.97 24.37 -11.77
CA GLU A 585 27.87 25.53 -11.80
C GLU A 585 29.14 25.29 -10.97
N GLU A 586 29.01 24.67 -9.80
CA GLU A 586 30.15 24.30 -8.96
C GLU A 586 31.05 23.28 -9.69
N ARG A 587 30.46 22.26 -10.32
CA ARG A 587 31.17 21.27 -11.14
C ARG A 587 31.93 21.92 -12.30
N SER A 588 31.28 22.83 -13.03
CA SER A 588 31.91 23.55 -14.15
C SER A 588 33.14 24.31 -13.70
N ARG A 589 33.07 25.01 -12.56
CA ARG A 589 34.20 25.78 -12.02
C ARG A 589 35.35 24.90 -11.56
N ILE A 590 35.05 23.79 -10.90
CA ILE A 590 36.08 22.82 -10.50
C ILE A 590 36.79 22.32 -11.76
N ASN A 591 36.03 21.89 -12.79
CA ASN A 591 36.58 21.39 -14.05
C ASN A 591 37.43 22.43 -14.80
N GLU A 592 37.09 23.72 -14.73
CA GLU A 592 37.89 24.81 -15.32
C GLU A 592 39.20 25.07 -14.57
N ALA A 593 39.26 24.73 -13.28
CA ALA A 593 40.41 24.93 -12.42
C ALA A 593 41.34 23.71 -12.33
N THR A 594 40.90 22.54 -12.79
CA THR A 594 41.63 21.27 -12.75
C THR A 594 42.14 20.82 -14.12
N ASP A 595 43.06 19.85 -14.13
CA ASP A 595 43.61 19.27 -15.37
C ASP A 595 42.56 18.47 -16.16
N GLU A 596 42.77 18.26 -17.46
CA GLU A 596 41.84 17.54 -18.36
C GLU A 596 41.49 16.11 -17.91
N HIS A 597 42.41 15.42 -17.22
CA HIS A 597 42.19 14.08 -16.66
C HIS A 597 41.56 14.08 -15.25
N ARG A 598 41.06 15.23 -14.80
CA ARG A 598 40.36 15.41 -13.53
C ARG A 598 39.11 16.25 -13.77
N SER A 599 37.98 15.58 -13.99
CA SER A 599 36.73 16.28 -14.27
C SER A 599 35.50 15.55 -13.72
N LEU A 600 34.58 16.34 -13.16
CA LEU A 600 33.25 15.92 -12.72
C LEU A 600 32.28 15.93 -13.90
N ASP A 601 31.43 14.90 -13.98
CA ASP A 601 30.40 14.84 -15.03
C ASP A 601 29.33 15.92 -14.82
N ILE A 602 28.93 16.61 -15.89
CA ILE A 602 27.83 17.58 -15.87
C ILE A 602 26.68 17.01 -16.70
N VAL A 603 25.80 16.28 -16.00
CA VAL A 603 24.76 15.47 -16.63
C VAL A 603 23.82 16.33 -17.50
N THR A 604 23.44 17.52 -17.02
CA THR A 604 22.50 18.41 -17.71
C THR A 604 22.99 18.94 -19.05
N GLN A 605 24.29 19.22 -19.19
CA GLN A 605 24.89 19.71 -20.44
C GLN A 605 24.86 18.67 -21.56
N SER A 606 24.89 17.39 -21.20
CA SER A 606 24.93 16.28 -22.16
C SER A 606 23.57 15.62 -22.41
N ASN A 607 22.49 16.11 -21.80
CA ASN A 607 21.15 15.51 -21.91
C ASN A 607 20.67 15.34 -23.36
N SER A 608 20.82 16.39 -24.19
CA SER A 608 20.39 16.33 -25.60
C SER A 608 21.20 15.32 -26.40
N GLN A 609 22.54 15.37 -26.29
CA GLN A 609 23.46 14.48 -26.99
C GLN A 609 23.25 13.01 -26.60
N ARG A 610 23.09 12.73 -25.29
CA ARG A 610 22.77 11.39 -24.79
C ARG A 610 21.40 10.94 -25.25
N GLY A 611 20.40 11.82 -25.19
CA GLY A 611 19.03 11.55 -25.65
C GLY A 611 18.99 11.11 -27.11
N HIS A 612 19.71 11.81 -27.99
CA HIS A 612 19.84 11.43 -29.40
C HIS A 612 20.49 10.06 -29.60
N PHE A 613 21.60 9.79 -28.92
CA PHE A 613 22.29 8.51 -29.04
C PHE A 613 21.42 7.35 -28.56
N VAL A 614 20.70 7.52 -27.44
CA VAL A 614 19.78 6.52 -26.92
C VAL A 614 18.60 6.31 -27.86
N ALA A 615 18.04 7.37 -28.45
CA ALA A 615 16.99 7.28 -29.46
C ALA A 615 17.44 6.50 -30.70
N MET A 616 18.60 6.83 -31.26
CA MET A 616 19.17 6.10 -32.39
C MET A 616 19.46 4.63 -32.05
N SER A 617 19.95 4.36 -30.84
CA SER A 617 20.17 3.00 -30.36
C SER A 617 18.85 2.23 -30.23
N LEU A 618 17.76 2.88 -29.79
CA LEU A 618 16.43 2.29 -29.69
C LEU A 618 15.86 1.93 -31.07
N PHE A 619 15.95 2.84 -32.04
CA PHE A 619 15.42 2.59 -33.37
C PHE A 619 16.13 1.48 -34.13
N ASN A 620 17.36 1.15 -33.72
CA ASN A 620 18.13 0.02 -34.24
C ASN A 620 18.20 -1.15 -33.25
N ALA A 621 17.45 -1.14 -32.15
CA ALA A 621 17.55 -2.17 -31.11
C ALA A 621 17.01 -3.53 -31.55
N ALA A 622 16.01 -3.54 -32.44
CA ALA A 622 15.45 -4.76 -32.98
C ALA A 622 16.19 -5.23 -34.25
N SER A 623 16.22 -6.55 -34.49
CA SER A 623 16.64 -7.07 -35.80
C SER A 623 15.46 -7.48 -36.69
N GLU A 624 14.29 -7.76 -36.11
CA GLU A 624 13.08 -8.17 -36.86
C GLU A 624 11.95 -7.14 -36.68
N GLN A 625 11.54 -6.86 -35.44
CA GLN A 625 10.41 -5.97 -35.16
C GLN A 625 10.63 -5.12 -33.92
N LEU A 626 10.34 -3.82 -34.04
CA LEU A 626 10.34 -2.83 -32.96
C LEU A 626 8.92 -2.28 -32.77
N VAL A 627 8.45 -2.31 -31.53
CA VAL A 627 7.18 -1.70 -31.12
C VAL A 627 7.49 -0.59 -30.13
N LEU A 628 7.04 0.62 -30.42
CA LEU A 628 7.14 1.77 -29.53
C LEU A 628 5.73 2.12 -29.03
N SER A 629 5.53 2.10 -27.73
CA SER A 629 4.21 2.25 -27.13
C SER A 629 4.15 3.42 -26.16
N GLN A 630 3.06 4.18 -26.26
CA GLN A 630 2.74 5.33 -25.44
C GLN A 630 1.40 5.10 -24.72
N PRO A 631 1.37 5.12 -23.36
CA PRO A 631 0.13 5.24 -22.63
C PRO A 631 -0.34 6.70 -22.59
N GLN A 632 -1.65 6.91 -22.71
CA GLN A 632 -2.29 8.21 -22.51
C GLN A 632 -2.25 8.63 -21.04
N ILE A 633 -2.48 7.67 -20.12
CA ILE A 633 -2.43 7.88 -18.68
C ILE A 633 -1.29 7.05 -18.08
N LEU A 634 -0.30 7.74 -17.54
CA LEU A 634 0.85 7.20 -16.84
C LEU A 634 0.76 7.64 -15.36
N ASN A 635 0.75 6.70 -14.41
CA ASN A 635 0.63 7.01 -12.97
C ASN A 635 -0.54 7.94 -12.62
N GLU A 636 -1.71 7.70 -13.21
CA GLU A 636 -2.92 8.54 -13.03
C GLU A 636 -2.78 9.98 -13.55
N THR A 637 -1.69 10.29 -14.24
CA THR A 637 -1.43 11.59 -14.88
C THR A 637 -1.45 11.47 -16.40
N LEU A 638 -1.96 12.50 -17.07
CA LEU A 638 -1.80 12.63 -18.52
C LEU A 638 -0.38 13.10 -18.81
N ASP A 639 0.30 12.41 -19.73
CA ASP A 639 1.63 12.80 -20.19
C ASP A 639 1.67 12.81 -21.71
N ASP A 640 2.40 13.78 -22.26
CA ASP A 640 2.53 13.93 -23.70
C ASP A 640 3.43 12.84 -24.29
N MET A 641 3.25 12.59 -25.58
CA MET A 641 4.10 11.69 -26.33
C MET A 641 5.53 12.24 -26.44
N SER A 642 6.53 11.35 -26.35
CA SER A 642 7.94 11.67 -26.59
C SER A 642 8.13 12.46 -27.90
N VAL A 643 9.07 13.41 -27.87
CA VAL A 643 9.46 14.20 -29.05
C VAL A 643 9.90 13.30 -30.20
N TYR A 644 10.65 12.23 -29.92
CA TYR A 644 11.12 11.31 -30.96
C TYR A 644 10.00 10.45 -31.55
N LEU A 645 8.97 10.12 -30.76
CA LEU A 645 7.78 9.45 -31.30
C LEU A 645 7.01 10.36 -32.25
N LYS A 646 6.83 11.64 -31.88
CA LYS A 646 6.22 12.64 -32.75
C LYS A 646 6.99 12.77 -34.06
N GLU A 647 8.33 12.85 -33.99
CA GLU A 647 9.18 12.90 -35.19
C GLU A 647 8.99 11.69 -36.11
N ILE A 648 8.91 10.49 -35.54
CA ILE A 648 8.72 9.25 -36.30
C ILE A 648 7.33 9.16 -36.94
N ILE A 649 6.28 9.59 -36.23
CA ILE A 649 4.93 9.66 -36.79
C ILE A 649 4.90 10.66 -37.96
N ASP A 650 5.55 11.81 -37.79
CA ASP A 650 5.68 12.82 -38.85
C ASP A 650 6.50 12.32 -40.06
N LEU A 651 7.31 11.27 -39.92
CA LEU A 651 7.99 10.59 -41.04
C LEU A 651 7.06 9.66 -41.84
N GLY A 652 5.83 9.44 -41.36
CA GLY A 652 4.79 8.66 -42.04
C GLY A 652 4.47 7.31 -41.39
N LEU A 653 4.88 7.08 -40.14
CA LEU A 653 4.50 5.88 -39.39
C LEU A 653 3.11 6.03 -38.77
N PRO A 654 2.22 5.03 -38.91
CA PRO A 654 0.87 5.12 -38.37
C PRO A 654 0.86 4.93 -36.86
N LEU A 655 0.03 5.71 -36.18
CA LEU A 655 -0.30 5.52 -34.76
C LEU A 655 -1.41 4.48 -34.65
N LEU A 656 -1.12 3.33 -34.03
CA LEU A 656 -2.06 2.22 -33.88
C LEU A 656 -2.70 2.23 -32.50
N GLU A 657 -4.02 2.42 -32.44
CA GLU A 657 -4.76 2.31 -31.17
C GLU A 657 -4.86 0.85 -30.73
N LYS A 658 -4.40 0.53 -29.52
CA LYS A 658 -4.44 -0.82 -28.94
C LYS A 658 -5.22 -0.83 -27.63
N GLY A 659 -5.96 -1.92 -27.39
CA GLY A 659 -6.63 -2.18 -26.11
C GLY A 659 -7.88 -1.35 -25.77
N ARG A 660 -8.35 -0.46 -26.67
CA ARG A 660 -9.62 0.27 -26.48
C ARG A 660 -10.84 -0.65 -26.49
N ASN A 661 -10.89 -1.60 -27.42
CA ASN A 661 -11.97 -2.58 -27.51
C ASN A 661 -11.48 -3.97 -27.08
N ARG A 662 -11.70 -4.31 -25.81
CA ARG A 662 -11.28 -5.62 -25.23
C ARG A 662 -12.05 -6.81 -25.79
N PHE A 663 -13.16 -6.58 -26.48
CA PHE A 663 -14.08 -7.62 -26.93
C PHE A 663 -14.07 -7.84 -28.44
N GLU A 664 -13.12 -7.24 -29.16
CA GLU A 664 -12.98 -7.43 -30.59
C GLU A 664 -12.78 -8.93 -30.95
N ALA A 665 -13.43 -9.40 -32.02
CA ALA A 665 -13.45 -10.78 -32.47
C ALA A 665 -12.13 -11.26 -33.11
N LYS A 666 -10.98 -10.94 -32.51
CA LYS A 666 -9.67 -11.26 -33.06
C LYS A 666 -8.89 -12.21 -32.17
N GLY A 667 -8.22 -13.18 -32.79
CA GLY A 667 -7.42 -14.18 -32.09
C GLY A 667 -6.24 -13.57 -31.33
N ASP A 668 -5.66 -12.49 -31.85
CA ASP A 668 -4.54 -11.76 -31.24
C ASP A 668 -4.93 -11.02 -29.94
N GLN A 669 -6.23 -10.90 -29.64
CA GLN A 669 -6.73 -10.37 -28.38
C GLN A 669 -6.75 -11.38 -27.24
N ILE A 670 -6.49 -12.67 -27.51
CA ILE A 670 -6.48 -13.74 -26.50
C ILE A 670 -5.03 -14.19 -26.29
N GLY A 671 -4.43 -13.84 -25.15
CA GLY A 671 -3.05 -14.27 -24.89
C GLY A 671 -2.92 -15.70 -24.34
N ASN A 672 -3.74 -16.07 -23.35
CA ASN A 672 -3.75 -17.43 -22.79
C ASN A 672 -5.13 -17.79 -22.21
N TYR A 673 -5.22 -18.98 -21.63
CA TYR A 673 -6.45 -19.47 -20.99
C TYR A 673 -6.96 -18.57 -19.84
N LYS A 674 -6.05 -18.08 -18.97
CA LYS A 674 -6.41 -17.22 -17.83
C LYS A 674 -6.95 -15.87 -18.30
N ASP A 675 -6.35 -15.31 -19.35
CA ASP A 675 -6.81 -14.10 -20.00
C ASP A 675 -8.19 -14.30 -20.61
N LEU A 676 -8.39 -15.38 -21.38
CA LEU A 676 -9.69 -15.73 -21.94
C LEU A 676 -10.79 -15.84 -20.88
N LEU A 677 -10.51 -16.52 -19.76
CA LEU A 677 -11.44 -16.62 -18.64
C LEU A 677 -11.78 -15.23 -18.07
N SER A 678 -10.79 -14.37 -17.85
CA SER A 678 -11.02 -13.03 -17.33
C SER A 678 -11.84 -12.15 -18.27
N THR A 679 -11.62 -12.26 -19.59
CA THR A 679 -12.37 -11.50 -20.59
C THR A 679 -13.81 -11.99 -20.69
N VAL A 680 -14.04 -13.31 -20.60
CA VAL A 680 -15.40 -13.87 -20.55
C VAL A 680 -16.16 -13.49 -19.28
N ILE A 681 -15.48 -13.44 -18.14
CA ILE A 681 -16.10 -12.94 -16.90
C ILE A 681 -16.48 -11.47 -17.07
N ALA A 682 -15.57 -10.65 -17.61
CA ALA A 682 -15.84 -9.24 -17.89
C ALA A 682 -17.08 -9.08 -18.79
N LEU A 683 -17.14 -9.82 -19.91
CA LEU A 683 -18.30 -9.86 -20.82
C LEU A 683 -19.61 -10.23 -20.13
N ASN A 684 -19.60 -11.22 -19.25
CA ASN A 684 -20.81 -11.65 -18.53
C ASN A 684 -21.22 -10.68 -17.42
N SER A 685 -20.25 -9.96 -16.82
CA SER A 685 -20.48 -9.03 -15.70
C SER A 685 -20.89 -7.63 -16.17
N SER A 686 -20.49 -7.25 -17.38
CA SER A 686 -20.90 -5.98 -17.95
C SER A 686 -22.34 -6.07 -18.42
N HIS A 687 -23.26 -5.39 -17.71
CA HIS A 687 -24.57 -4.96 -18.25
C HIS A 687 -24.41 -3.94 -19.41
N LEU A 688 -23.29 -4.02 -20.15
CA LEU A 688 -23.09 -3.24 -21.35
C LEU A 688 -23.99 -3.86 -22.41
N ASP A 689 -25.03 -3.14 -22.80
CA ASP A 689 -25.71 -3.24 -24.09
C ASP A 689 -24.70 -2.99 -25.23
N THR A 690 -23.63 -3.78 -25.30
CA THR A 690 -22.81 -3.84 -26.51
C THR A 690 -23.66 -4.57 -27.53
N ASP A 691 -24.18 -3.81 -28.49
CA ASP A 691 -24.56 -4.29 -29.83
C ASP A 691 -23.31 -4.89 -30.50
N LEU A 692 -22.84 -6.02 -29.96
CA LEU A 692 -21.78 -6.81 -30.56
C LEU A 692 -22.32 -7.27 -31.91
N ASP A 693 -21.55 -7.06 -32.96
CA ASP A 693 -21.88 -7.61 -34.26
C ASP A 693 -21.94 -9.16 -34.19
N LYS A 694 -22.59 -9.76 -35.18
CA LYS A 694 -22.85 -11.21 -35.21
C LYS A 694 -21.56 -12.03 -35.23
N GLU A 695 -20.48 -11.51 -35.80
CA GLU A 695 -19.19 -12.19 -35.84
C GLU A 695 -18.57 -12.23 -34.44
N THR A 696 -18.56 -11.08 -33.74
CA THR A 696 -18.09 -10.96 -32.36
C THR A 696 -18.89 -11.82 -31.39
N GLN A 697 -20.22 -11.83 -31.51
CA GLN A 697 -21.07 -12.71 -30.70
C GLN A 697 -20.75 -14.20 -30.94
N THR A 698 -20.55 -14.59 -32.20
CA THR A 698 -20.23 -15.97 -32.55
C THR A 698 -18.88 -16.37 -31.98
N PHE A 699 -17.85 -15.54 -32.13
CA PHE A 699 -16.51 -15.76 -31.60
C PHE A 699 -16.54 -16.03 -30.09
N TRP A 700 -17.17 -15.14 -29.31
CA TRP A 700 -17.25 -15.30 -27.85
C TRP A 700 -18.10 -16.50 -27.43
N SER A 701 -19.18 -16.82 -28.16
CA SER A 701 -19.98 -18.02 -27.87
C SER A 701 -19.17 -19.31 -27.99
N VAL A 702 -18.29 -19.39 -29.00
CA VAL A 702 -17.39 -20.53 -29.22
C VAL A 702 -16.31 -20.58 -28.13
N ALA A 703 -15.73 -19.43 -27.79
CA ALA A 703 -14.72 -19.33 -26.74
C ALA A 703 -15.27 -19.75 -25.36
N VAL A 704 -16.49 -19.31 -25.01
CA VAL A 704 -17.21 -19.72 -23.80
C VAL A 704 -17.48 -21.23 -23.79
N ARG A 705 -17.88 -21.80 -24.93
CA ARG A 705 -18.10 -23.25 -25.04
C ARG A 705 -16.81 -24.04 -24.82
N TYR A 706 -15.69 -23.56 -25.37
CA TYR A 706 -14.37 -24.15 -25.15
C TYR A 706 -13.96 -24.07 -23.67
N LEU A 707 -14.11 -22.89 -23.05
CA LEU A 707 -13.84 -22.67 -21.63
C LEU A 707 -14.63 -23.64 -20.74
N ARG A 708 -15.95 -23.72 -20.92
CA ARG A 708 -16.82 -24.62 -20.13
C ARG A 708 -16.35 -26.08 -20.21
N LYS A 709 -16.09 -26.58 -21.43
CA LYS A 709 -15.59 -27.95 -21.62
C LYS A 709 -14.26 -28.20 -20.91
N ARG A 710 -13.38 -27.20 -20.87
CA ARG A 710 -12.09 -27.31 -20.17
C ARG A 710 -12.24 -27.25 -18.66
N LEU A 711 -13.06 -26.35 -18.15
CA LEU A 711 -13.37 -26.22 -16.72
C LEU A 711 -14.03 -27.48 -16.17
N ASP A 712 -14.96 -28.08 -16.92
CA ASP A 712 -15.56 -29.37 -16.59
C ASP A 712 -14.49 -30.48 -16.49
N LYS A 713 -13.49 -30.47 -17.39
CA LYS A 713 -12.37 -31.42 -17.37
C LYS A 713 -11.44 -31.20 -16.17
N GLU A 714 -11.20 -29.94 -15.80
CA GLU A 714 -10.39 -29.54 -14.64
C GLU A 714 -11.17 -29.59 -13.32
N GLN A 715 -12.46 -29.96 -13.34
CA GLN A 715 -13.39 -29.96 -12.19
C GLN A 715 -13.49 -28.60 -11.49
N VAL A 716 -13.33 -27.51 -12.25
CA VAL A 716 -13.41 -26.14 -11.74
C VAL A 716 -14.82 -25.60 -12.00
N LEU A 717 -15.57 -25.36 -10.93
CA LEU A 717 -16.90 -24.74 -11.01
C LEU A 717 -16.75 -23.23 -11.13
N ILE A 718 -17.29 -22.61 -12.21
CA ILE A 718 -17.51 -21.17 -12.21
C ILE A 718 -18.75 -20.90 -11.35
N PRO A 719 -18.64 -20.18 -10.22
CA PRO A 719 -19.82 -19.79 -9.48
C PRO A 719 -20.70 -18.92 -10.39
N LYS A 720 -22.02 -19.14 -10.33
CA LYS A 720 -22.94 -18.22 -10.97
C LYS A 720 -22.72 -16.85 -10.31
N VAL A 721 -22.30 -15.86 -11.09
CA VAL A 721 -22.22 -14.48 -10.60
C VAL A 721 -23.66 -14.04 -10.39
N ILE A 722 -24.10 -14.05 -9.14
CA ILE A 722 -25.40 -13.55 -8.72
C ILE A 722 -25.12 -12.13 -8.22
N ASP A 723 -25.67 -11.14 -8.90
CA ASP A 723 -25.50 -9.71 -8.57
C ASP A 723 -26.36 -9.30 -7.35
N ASP A 724 -27.04 -10.26 -6.71
CA ASP A 724 -27.92 -10.10 -5.57
C ASP A 724 -27.33 -10.74 -4.31
N VAL A 725 -27.46 -10.04 -3.17
CA VAL A 725 -27.25 -10.65 -1.85
C VAL A 725 -28.39 -11.63 -1.57
N THR A 726 -28.08 -12.92 -1.58
CA THR A 726 -29.05 -13.98 -1.29
C THR A 726 -28.65 -14.71 -0.01
N THR A 727 -29.63 -14.97 0.85
CA THR A 727 -29.43 -15.75 2.07
C THR A 727 -30.02 -17.14 1.91
N THR A 728 -29.46 -18.09 2.65
CA THR A 728 -29.97 -19.46 2.73
C THR A 728 -30.62 -19.68 4.08
N LYS A 729 -31.64 -20.54 4.11
CA LYS A 729 -32.29 -20.96 5.34
C LYS A 729 -31.26 -21.65 6.23
N VAL A 730 -31.18 -21.25 7.50
CA VAL A 730 -30.41 -21.97 8.52
C VAL A 730 -31.01 -23.37 8.72
N ASP A 731 -30.17 -24.39 8.84
CA ASP A 731 -30.62 -25.76 9.03
C ASP A 731 -31.54 -25.89 10.26
N ASP A 732 -32.62 -26.66 10.12
CA ASP A 732 -33.63 -26.82 11.18
C ASP A 732 -33.03 -27.40 12.48
N GLN A 733 -31.96 -28.22 12.38
CA GLN A 733 -31.26 -28.75 13.54
C GLN A 733 -30.55 -27.65 14.34
N VAL A 734 -29.88 -26.72 13.65
CA VAL A 734 -29.22 -25.57 14.27
C VAL A 734 -30.26 -24.67 14.92
N MET A 735 -31.37 -24.40 14.22
CA MET A 735 -32.47 -23.60 14.75
C MET A 735 -33.11 -24.24 15.98
N GLN A 736 -33.22 -25.57 16.04
CA GLN A 736 -33.75 -26.28 17.20
C GLN A 736 -32.78 -26.32 18.38
N LEU A 737 -31.47 -26.27 18.15
CA LEU A 737 -30.45 -26.13 19.19
C LEU A 737 -30.45 -24.73 19.80
N VAL A 738 -30.48 -23.69 18.95
CA VAL A 738 -30.45 -22.29 19.40
C VAL A 738 -31.81 -21.85 19.96
N PHE A 739 -32.91 -22.24 19.31
CA PHE A 739 -34.28 -21.91 19.71
C PHE A 739 -35.17 -23.17 19.78
N PRO A 740 -35.15 -23.92 20.89
CA PRO A 740 -35.95 -25.12 21.05
C PRO A 740 -37.45 -24.88 20.78
N GLY A 741 -38.08 -25.80 20.04
CA GLY A 741 -39.50 -25.72 19.66
C GLY A 741 -40.46 -25.79 20.84
N GLU A 742 -40.05 -26.47 21.92
CA GLU A 742 -40.84 -26.72 23.12
C GLU A 742 -40.80 -25.56 24.13
N GLU A 743 -39.84 -24.65 23.97
CA GLU A 743 -39.70 -23.46 24.82
C GLU A 743 -40.26 -22.21 24.14
N PRO A 744 -40.87 -21.27 24.89
CA PRO A 744 -41.18 -19.95 24.37
C PRO A 744 -39.93 -19.23 23.84
N LEU A 745 -40.05 -18.54 22.71
CA LEU A 745 -38.93 -17.80 22.12
C LEU A 745 -38.57 -16.63 23.04
N LYS A 746 -37.33 -16.60 23.55
CA LYS A 746 -36.85 -15.52 24.42
C LYS A 746 -36.44 -14.33 23.57
N LEU A 747 -37.11 -13.19 23.75
CA LEU A 747 -36.82 -11.94 23.06
C LEU A 747 -36.69 -10.77 24.04
N SER A 748 -36.11 -9.68 23.58
CA SER A 748 -36.11 -8.38 24.27
C SER A 748 -36.57 -7.30 23.30
N ALA A 749 -36.93 -6.11 23.82
CA ALA A 749 -37.26 -4.97 22.97
C ALA A 749 -36.09 -4.57 22.06
N SER A 750 -34.85 -4.66 22.54
CA SER A 750 -33.64 -4.40 21.73
C SER A 750 -33.45 -5.45 20.62
N ALA A 751 -33.71 -6.73 20.93
CA ALA A 751 -33.63 -7.79 19.95
C ALA A 751 -34.65 -7.60 18.82
N LEU A 752 -35.86 -7.16 19.16
CA LEU A 752 -36.90 -6.81 18.19
C LEU A 752 -36.50 -5.62 17.31
N THR A 753 -35.97 -4.54 17.92
CA THR A 753 -35.42 -3.40 17.18
C THR A 753 -34.33 -3.84 16.22
N THR A 754 -33.40 -4.71 16.66
CA THR A 754 -32.32 -5.22 15.81
C THR A 754 -32.87 -6.01 14.62
N PHE A 755 -33.86 -6.89 14.86
CA PHE A 755 -34.51 -7.68 13.81
C PHE A 755 -35.18 -6.81 12.73
N TYR A 756 -35.92 -5.77 13.15
CA TYR A 756 -36.56 -4.86 12.20
C TYR A 756 -35.60 -3.83 11.59
N ASN A 757 -34.49 -3.53 12.26
CA ASN A 757 -33.42 -2.74 11.66
C ASN A 757 -32.84 -3.49 10.46
N ASN A 758 -32.46 -4.76 10.66
CA ASN A 758 -31.99 -5.68 9.63
C ASN A 758 -32.06 -7.13 10.17
N GLN A 759 -32.78 -8.03 9.50
CA GLN A 759 -32.96 -9.40 9.99
C GLN A 759 -31.64 -10.16 10.07
N TYR A 760 -30.73 -9.92 9.13
CA TYR A 760 -29.42 -10.56 9.15
C TYR A 760 -28.54 -10.04 10.29
N LEU A 761 -28.71 -8.78 10.72
CA LEU A 761 -28.01 -8.26 11.90
C LEU A 761 -28.45 -9.00 13.18
N TYR A 762 -29.73 -9.38 13.27
CA TYR A 762 -30.21 -10.24 14.35
C TYR A 762 -29.51 -11.61 14.31
N PHE A 763 -29.39 -12.23 13.13
CA PHE A 763 -28.68 -13.49 12.96
C PHE A 763 -27.23 -13.39 13.46
N LEU A 764 -26.49 -12.36 13.05
CA LEU A 764 -25.10 -12.18 13.47
C LEU A 764 -24.94 -11.99 14.98
N ARG A 765 -25.83 -11.22 15.62
CA ARG A 765 -25.71 -10.87 17.05
C ARG A 765 -26.31 -11.90 18.00
N TYR A 766 -27.43 -12.53 17.62
CA TYR A 766 -28.22 -13.39 18.52
C TYR A 766 -28.25 -14.87 18.11
N VAL A 767 -27.73 -15.23 16.93
CA VAL A 767 -27.62 -16.64 16.51
C VAL A 767 -26.16 -17.07 16.42
N LEU A 768 -25.29 -16.26 15.79
CA LEU A 768 -23.85 -16.52 15.75
C LEU A 768 -23.07 -15.94 16.93
N GLU A 769 -23.69 -15.03 17.69
CA GLU A 769 -23.08 -14.35 18.84
C GLU A 769 -21.72 -13.70 18.51
N LEU A 770 -21.61 -13.09 17.32
CA LEU A 770 -20.39 -12.40 16.93
C LEU A 770 -20.14 -11.18 17.84
N GLU A 771 -18.96 -11.15 18.45
CA GLU A 771 -18.51 -10.07 19.32
C GLU A 771 -17.62 -9.08 18.57
N GLU A 772 -17.77 -7.80 18.91
CA GLU A 772 -16.81 -6.77 18.53
C GLU A 772 -15.54 -6.93 19.39
N LEU A 773 -14.38 -6.51 18.87
CA LEU A 773 -13.15 -6.43 19.65
C LEU A 773 -13.39 -5.53 20.88
N GLU A 774 -13.24 -6.09 22.07
CA GLU A 774 -13.37 -5.34 23.31
C GLU A 774 -12.17 -4.40 23.51
N SER A 775 -12.38 -3.34 24.29
CA SER A 775 -11.36 -2.39 24.69
C SER A 775 -11.39 -2.24 26.21
N ILE A 776 -10.22 -2.01 26.81
CA ILE A 776 -10.09 -1.59 28.21
C ILE A 776 -10.62 -0.17 28.44
N HIS A 777 -10.79 0.61 27.38
CA HIS A 777 -11.30 1.97 27.45
C HIS A 777 -12.84 1.98 27.46
N PRO A 778 -13.47 2.86 28.26
CA PRO A 778 -14.92 2.97 28.31
C PRO A 778 -15.47 3.44 26.95
N ASP A 779 -16.56 2.79 26.52
CA ASP A 779 -17.36 3.22 25.37
C ASP A 779 -18.70 3.82 25.82
N ALA A 780 -19.53 4.22 24.85
CA ALA A 780 -20.86 4.78 25.12
C ALA A 780 -21.77 3.84 25.93
N ARG A 781 -21.60 2.51 25.83
CA ARG A 781 -22.39 1.53 26.62
C ARG A 781 -21.96 1.58 28.09
N HIS A 782 -20.67 1.66 28.35
CA HIS A 782 -20.12 1.82 29.70
C HIS A 782 -20.55 3.14 30.34
N HIS A 783 -20.54 4.24 29.59
CA HIS A 783 -21.02 5.55 30.06
C HIS A 783 -22.49 5.53 30.47
N GLY A 784 -23.35 4.91 29.64
CA GLY A 784 -24.75 4.70 29.97
C GLY A 784 -24.91 3.91 31.26
N THR A 785 -24.25 2.75 31.35
CA THR A 785 -24.34 1.87 32.53
C THR A 785 -23.90 2.57 33.82
N TYR A 786 -22.84 3.39 33.76
CA TYR A 786 -22.38 4.22 34.89
C TYR A 786 -23.46 5.21 35.36
N LEU A 787 -24.06 5.96 34.43
CA LEU A 787 -25.10 6.94 34.77
C LEU A 787 -26.37 6.27 35.31
N HIS A 788 -26.82 5.16 34.71
CA HIS A 788 -27.94 4.36 35.25
C HIS A 788 -27.66 3.95 36.70
N ARG A 789 -26.44 3.45 36.97
CA ARG A 789 -26.05 3.02 38.32
C ARG A 789 -26.05 4.15 39.33
N VAL A 790 -25.62 5.36 38.94
CA VAL A 790 -25.72 6.55 39.80
C VAL A 790 -27.19 6.84 40.12
N PHE A 791 -28.07 6.92 39.13
CA PHE A 791 -29.47 7.26 39.37
C PHE A 791 -30.24 6.20 40.17
N GLU A 792 -29.99 4.91 39.92
CA GLU A 792 -30.50 3.80 40.73
C GLU A 792 -30.16 3.97 42.22
N ARG A 793 -28.94 4.38 42.55
CA ARG A 793 -28.53 4.57 43.95
C ARG A 793 -29.18 5.79 44.59
N VAL A 794 -29.28 6.91 43.85
CA VAL A 794 -29.86 8.16 44.40
C VAL A 794 -31.33 7.99 44.69
N MET A 795 -32.05 7.42 43.74
CA MET A 795 -33.50 7.33 43.80
C MET A 795 -33.97 6.19 44.70
N GLY A 796 -33.16 5.14 44.88
CA GLY A 796 -33.39 4.07 45.84
C GLY A 796 -33.12 4.45 47.29
N ASP A 797 -32.37 5.54 47.56
CA ASP A 797 -32.08 6.02 48.92
C ASP A 797 -33.32 6.71 49.54
N SER A 798 -34.06 5.94 50.35
CA SER A 798 -35.25 6.40 51.07
C SER A 798 -34.96 7.17 52.37
N SER A 799 -33.70 7.54 52.65
CA SER A 799 -33.35 8.31 53.85
C SER A 799 -33.94 9.72 53.85
N SER A 800 -33.94 10.38 55.00
CA SER A 800 -34.37 11.79 55.13
C SER A 800 -33.26 12.80 54.81
N GLU A 801 -32.14 12.36 54.21
CA GLU A 801 -31.02 13.22 53.79
C GLU A 801 -31.45 14.17 52.66
N ASN A 802 -30.74 15.29 52.49
CA ASN A 802 -30.98 16.19 51.36
C ASN A 802 -30.66 15.47 50.04
N PHE A 803 -31.48 15.67 48.99
CA PHE A 803 -31.28 15.06 47.68
C PHE A 803 -29.88 15.28 47.11
N ASP A 804 -29.29 16.46 47.31
CA ASP A 804 -27.93 16.76 46.84
C ASP A 804 -26.85 15.94 47.58
N GLU A 805 -27.07 15.68 48.87
CA GLU A 805 -26.19 14.82 49.67
C GLU A 805 -26.30 13.35 49.22
N LYS A 806 -27.52 12.89 48.90
CA LYS A 806 -27.76 11.56 48.33
C LYS A 806 -27.07 11.38 46.98
N LEU A 807 -27.13 12.39 46.13
CA LEU A 807 -26.48 12.40 44.82
C LEU A 807 -24.97 12.23 44.92
N GLU A 808 -24.31 13.07 45.71
CA GLU A 808 -22.85 12.99 45.88
C GLU A 808 -22.42 11.67 46.53
N LYS A 809 -23.23 11.14 47.46
CA LYS A 809 -23.02 9.81 48.06
C LYS A 809 -23.16 8.69 47.03
N ALA A 810 -24.15 8.74 46.15
CA ALA A 810 -24.34 7.75 45.09
C ALA A 810 -23.21 7.78 44.07
N ILE A 811 -22.79 8.97 43.61
CA ILE A 811 -21.63 9.14 42.72
C ILE A 811 -20.38 8.52 43.36
N SER A 812 -20.12 8.86 44.63
CA SER A 812 -18.98 8.34 45.38
C SER A 812 -19.00 6.81 45.51
N GLN A 813 -20.17 6.22 45.78
CA GLN A 813 -20.33 4.77 45.88
C GLN A 813 -20.17 4.07 44.52
N THR A 814 -20.75 4.61 43.44
CA THR A 814 -20.60 4.05 42.09
C THR A 814 -19.14 4.08 41.64
N ASN A 815 -18.43 5.17 41.95
CA ASN A 815 -16.99 5.31 41.67
C ASN A 815 -16.12 4.28 42.40
N GLN A 816 -16.59 3.71 43.52
CA GLN A 816 -15.90 2.67 44.30
C GLN A 816 -16.26 1.24 43.86
N GLU A 817 -17.19 1.08 42.91
CA GLU A 817 -17.49 -0.25 42.38
C GLU A 817 -16.39 -0.69 41.42
N GLN A 818 -15.85 -1.89 41.65
CA GLN A 818 -14.71 -2.44 40.91
C GLN A 818 -14.78 -2.27 39.38
N PRO A 819 -15.90 -2.56 38.68
CA PRO A 819 -15.97 -2.40 37.23
C PRO A 819 -15.77 -0.95 36.75
N PHE A 820 -16.31 0.03 37.48
CA PHE A 820 -16.20 1.45 37.12
C PHE A 820 -14.88 2.05 37.61
N GLU A 821 -14.40 1.61 38.77
CA GLU A 821 -13.10 2.02 39.30
C GLU A 821 -11.99 1.65 38.32
N ILE A 822 -11.93 0.39 37.88
CA ILE A 822 -10.93 -0.08 36.90
C ILE A 822 -11.03 0.75 35.62
N LEU A 823 -12.23 0.88 35.06
CA LEU A 823 -12.46 1.50 33.77
C LEU A 823 -12.14 3.00 33.75
N TYR A 824 -12.50 3.73 34.82
CA TYR A 824 -12.38 5.19 34.87
C TYR A 824 -11.15 5.71 35.63
N THR A 825 -10.28 4.83 36.13
CA THR A 825 -9.01 5.23 36.76
C THR A 825 -7.77 4.86 35.95
N GLU A 826 -7.91 4.02 34.92
CA GLU A 826 -6.84 3.50 34.06
C GLU A 826 -5.94 4.61 33.51
N ASP A 827 -6.52 5.67 32.92
CA ASP A 827 -5.77 6.78 32.36
C ASP A 827 -6.46 8.15 32.53
N GLN A 828 -5.84 9.19 31.95
CA GLN A 828 -6.36 10.57 32.06
C GLN A 828 -7.61 10.80 31.21
N GLU A 829 -7.74 10.13 30.07
CA GLU A 829 -8.92 10.25 29.21
C GLU A 829 -10.13 9.65 29.90
N SER A 830 -9.98 8.47 30.47
CA SER A 830 -11.01 7.79 31.25
C SER A 830 -11.40 8.61 32.49
N ARG A 831 -10.44 9.24 33.17
CA ARG A 831 -10.73 10.15 34.29
C ARG A 831 -11.49 11.41 33.86
N LEU A 832 -11.16 11.97 32.70
CA LEU A 832 -11.90 13.10 32.13
C LEU A 832 -13.32 12.70 31.77
N SER A 833 -13.49 11.54 31.11
CA SER A 833 -14.81 10.96 30.81
C SER A 833 -15.64 10.80 32.08
N ARG A 834 -15.04 10.32 33.18
CA ARG A 834 -15.72 10.24 34.49
C ARG A 834 -16.17 11.61 35.00
N GLN A 835 -15.31 12.63 34.94
CA GLN A 835 -15.68 13.98 35.35
C GLN A 835 -16.88 14.52 34.55
N ILE A 836 -16.87 14.34 33.23
CA ILE A 836 -17.98 14.72 32.36
C ILE A 836 -19.26 13.96 32.75
N LEU A 837 -19.17 12.66 33.05
CA LEU A 837 -20.33 11.87 33.48
C LEU A 837 -20.87 12.32 34.84
N GLU A 838 -19.99 12.70 35.78
CA GLU A 838 -20.42 13.28 37.06
C GLU A 838 -21.15 14.61 36.85
N ASP A 839 -20.69 15.46 35.93
CA ASP A 839 -21.36 16.72 35.60
C ASP A 839 -22.71 16.49 34.91
N ILE A 840 -22.80 15.52 33.99
CA ILE A 840 -24.06 15.06 33.40
C ILE A 840 -25.02 14.55 34.50
N ALA A 841 -24.50 13.78 35.46
CA ALA A 841 -25.30 13.26 36.57
C ALA A 841 -25.86 14.42 37.42
N ARG A 842 -25.02 15.39 37.80
CA ARG A 842 -25.42 16.60 38.54
C ARG A 842 -26.46 17.44 37.79
N SER A 843 -26.23 17.68 36.50
CA SER A 843 -27.13 18.46 35.64
C SER A 843 -28.51 17.79 35.53
N THR A 844 -28.52 16.48 35.23
CA THR A 844 -29.76 15.70 35.08
C THR A 844 -30.52 15.51 36.40
N ALA A 845 -29.80 15.38 37.53
CA ALA A 845 -30.39 15.22 38.86
C ALA A 845 -31.30 16.40 39.26
N SER A 846 -31.09 17.59 38.69
CA SER A 846 -31.97 18.75 38.90
C SER A 846 -33.43 18.51 38.47
N VAL A 847 -33.66 17.61 37.50
CA VAL A 847 -35.01 17.21 37.04
C VAL A 847 -35.67 16.21 37.98
N LEU A 848 -34.85 15.43 38.69
CA LEU A 848 -35.29 14.37 39.59
C LEU A 848 -35.62 14.89 41.00
N ARG A 849 -35.20 16.13 41.32
CA ARG A 849 -35.45 16.81 42.59
C ARG A 849 -36.94 17.16 42.75
N ASP A 850 -37.55 16.69 43.85
CA ASP A 850 -38.89 17.03 44.36
C ASP A 850 -39.99 17.31 43.31
N ASN A 851 -40.64 16.23 42.82
CA ASN A 851 -41.94 16.32 42.15
C ASN A 851 -43.05 15.89 43.11
N ALA A 852 -43.77 16.84 43.70
CA ALA A 852 -44.83 16.55 44.67
C ALA A 852 -46.00 15.72 44.10
N ALA A 853 -46.13 15.64 42.76
CA ALA A 853 -47.19 14.90 42.08
C ALA A 853 -46.83 13.42 41.79
N VAL A 854 -45.56 13.02 41.91
CA VAL A 854 -45.06 11.70 41.49
C VAL A 854 -44.24 11.05 42.59
N LYS A 855 -44.56 9.79 42.93
CA LYS A 855 -43.79 8.97 43.85
C LYS A 855 -43.12 7.81 43.10
N VAL A 856 -41.83 7.58 43.36
CA VAL A 856 -41.12 6.39 42.85
C VAL A 856 -41.68 5.13 43.52
N GLU A 857 -42.18 4.20 42.72
CA GLU A 857 -42.70 2.92 43.18
C GLU A 857 -41.60 1.87 43.24
N ARG A 858 -40.77 1.78 42.18
CA ARG A 858 -39.73 0.76 42.06
C ARG A 858 -38.66 1.16 41.05
N GLU A 859 -37.44 0.66 41.24
CA GLU A 859 -36.30 0.85 40.34
C GLU A 859 -35.73 -0.50 39.88
N GLU A 860 -35.06 -0.49 38.73
CA GLU A 860 -34.48 -1.67 38.08
C GLU A 860 -35.46 -2.86 38.09
N ALA A 861 -36.71 -2.57 37.72
CA ALA A 861 -37.82 -3.49 37.78
C ALA A 861 -37.71 -4.53 36.65
N LYS A 862 -37.05 -5.65 36.96
CA LYS A 862 -36.99 -6.82 36.09
C LYS A 862 -38.40 -7.35 35.84
N PHE A 863 -38.73 -7.58 34.58
CA PHE A 863 -40.00 -8.17 34.19
C PHE A 863 -39.78 -9.38 33.28
N ASP A 864 -40.77 -10.26 33.34
CA ASP A 864 -40.88 -11.45 32.52
C ASP A 864 -42.30 -11.51 31.98
N LEU A 865 -42.45 -11.15 30.72
CA LEU A 865 -43.72 -10.96 30.03
C LEU A 865 -43.93 -12.11 29.05
N LEU A 866 -44.91 -12.97 29.34
CA LEU A 866 -45.28 -14.05 28.43
C LEU A 866 -46.37 -13.55 27.47
N LEU A 867 -45.99 -13.26 26.23
CA LEU A 867 -46.90 -12.88 25.17
C LEU A 867 -47.39 -14.10 24.38
N ALA A 868 -48.70 -14.16 24.16
CA ALA A 868 -49.36 -15.19 23.35
C ALA A 868 -48.93 -16.64 23.67
N ASN A 869 -48.58 -16.91 24.94
CA ASN A 869 -48.10 -18.20 25.45
C ASN A 869 -46.90 -18.84 24.70
N SER A 870 -46.20 -18.09 23.84
CA SER A 870 -45.19 -18.64 22.92
C SER A 870 -43.95 -17.76 22.79
N ILE A 871 -43.98 -16.54 23.32
CA ILE A 871 -42.88 -15.58 23.32
C ILE A 871 -42.68 -15.07 24.73
N LYS A 872 -41.45 -15.21 25.21
CA LYS A 872 -41.05 -14.76 26.53
C LYS A 872 -40.20 -13.50 26.37
N ILE A 873 -40.73 -12.36 26.80
CA ILE A 873 -40.04 -11.08 26.75
C ILE A 873 -39.42 -10.79 28.11
N THR A 874 -38.11 -10.64 28.12
CA THR A 874 -37.38 -10.27 29.34
C THR A 874 -36.75 -8.89 29.16
N GLY A 875 -36.81 -8.08 30.21
CA GLY A 875 -36.20 -6.76 30.21
C GLY A 875 -36.13 -6.19 31.62
N ILE A 876 -35.61 -4.96 31.69
CA ILE A 876 -35.47 -4.20 32.93
C ILE A 876 -36.05 -2.82 32.67
N ILE A 877 -37.00 -2.40 33.49
CA ILE A 877 -37.52 -1.03 33.50
C ILE A 877 -36.68 -0.25 34.51
N ASP A 878 -36.01 0.83 34.09
CA ASP A 878 -35.12 1.58 34.97
C ASP A 878 -35.87 2.13 36.19
N ARG A 879 -37.04 2.76 35.97
CA ARG A 879 -37.84 3.34 37.05
C ARG A 879 -39.35 3.28 36.76
N VAL A 880 -40.12 2.93 37.79
CA VAL A 880 -41.59 2.93 37.81
C VAL A 880 -42.09 3.98 38.78
N ASP A 881 -42.97 4.85 38.30
CA ASP A 881 -43.54 5.97 39.02
C ASP A 881 -45.04 5.79 39.25
N ARG A 882 -45.55 6.40 40.33
CA ARG A 882 -46.96 6.41 40.70
C ARG A 882 -47.43 7.85 40.99
N LEU A 883 -48.51 8.27 40.35
CA LEU A 883 -49.18 9.55 40.60
C LEU A 883 -50.04 9.51 41.87
N THR A 884 -50.46 10.68 42.36
CA THR A 884 -51.29 10.83 43.57
C THR A 884 -52.66 10.16 43.48
N ASP A 885 -53.20 10.00 42.26
CA ASP A 885 -54.46 9.32 41.97
C ASP A 885 -54.31 7.79 41.81
N GLY A 886 -53.06 7.31 41.85
CA GLY A 886 -52.71 5.89 41.78
C GLY A 886 -52.23 5.42 40.41
N ALA A 887 -52.28 6.25 39.35
CA ALA A 887 -51.84 5.89 38.01
C ALA A 887 -50.33 5.61 37.95
N LEU A 888 -49.91 4.65 37.13
CA LEU A 888 -48.53 4.17 37.00
C LEU A 888 -47.86 4.59 35.69
N GLY A 889 -46.56 4.78 35.71
CA GLY A 889 -45.78 5.12 34.51
C GLY A 889 -44.34 4.66 34.60
N VAL A 890 -43.64 4.65 33.47
CA VAL A 890 -42.24 4.22 33.38
C VAL A 890 -41.32 5.33 32.91
N VAL A 891 -40.15 5.42 33.51
CA VAL A 891 -39.06 6.28 33.09
C VAL A 891 -37.89 5.39 32.67
N ASP A 892 -37.37 5.64 31.47
CA ASP A 892 -36.18 5.00 30.94
C ASP A 892 -35.09 6.06 30.72
N TYR A 893 -33.93 5.86 31.34
CA TYR A 893 -32.80 6.76 31.24
C TYR A 893 -32.04 6.49 29.94
N LYS A 894 -31.68 7.55 29.22
CA LYS A 894 -30.93 7.43 27.97
C LYS A 894 -29.83 8.48 27.90
N SER A 895 -28.62 8.08 27.50
CA SER A 895 -27.50 8.99 27.23
C SER A 895 -27.61 9.70 25.87
N GLY A 896 -28.53 9.26 25.01
CA GLY A 896 -28.83 9.90 23.72
C GLY A 896 -30.20 10.56 23.70
N LYS A 897 -30.41 11.50 22.77
CA LYS A 897 -31.65 12.28 22.60
C LYS A 897 -32.79 11.44 21.98
N ASN A 898 -33.22 10.42 22.70
CA ASN A 898 -34.29 9.52 22.29
C ASN A 898 -35.66 10.17 22.53
N VAL A 899 -36.54 10.03 21.53
CA VAL A 899 -37.93 10.47 21.60
C VAL A 899 -38.79 9.37 21.00
N PHE A 900 -39.97 9.14 21.58
CA PHE A 900 -40.94 8.24 20.98
C PHE A 900 -41.45 8.80 19.64
N ASP A 901 -41.25 8.06 18.56
CA ASP A 901 -41.83 8.38 17.25
C ASP A 901 -42.74 7.23 16.82
N ILE A 902 -44.03 7.51 16.70
CA ILE A 902 -45.05 6.54 16.29
C ILE A 902 -44.77 5.88 14.93
N GLN A 903 -44.08 6.58 14.01
CA GLN A 903 -43.64 6.00 12.73
C GLN A 903 -42.55 4.96 12.95
N LYS A 904 -41.55 5.26 13.80
CA LYS A 904 -40.49 4.30 14.11
C LYS A 904 -41.08 3.09 14.84
N PHE A 905 -42.01 3.31 15.76
CA PHE A 905 -42.73 2.24 16.45
C PHE A 905 -43.52 1.36 15.46
N TYR A 906 -44.31 1.96 14.56
CA TYR A 906 -45.07 1.23 13.54
C TYR A 906 -44.17 0.30 12.71
N ASN A 907 -42.97 0.75 12.40
CA ASN A 907 -42.00 -0.01 11.61
C ASN A 907 -41.11 -0.98 12.44
N GLY A 908 -41.36 -1.11 13.75
CA GLY A 908 -40.67 -2.01 14.67
C GLY A 908 -39.34 -1.50 15.24
N LEU A 909 -39.02 -0.22 15.05
CA LEU A 909 -37.72 0.36 15.41
C LEU A 909 -37.68 1.02 16.81
N SER A 910 -38.83 1.23 17.46
CA SER A 910 -38.89 1.79 18.82
C SER A 910 -39.96 1.15 19.72
N PRO A 911 -39.96 -0.19 19.92
CA PRO A 911 -40.95 -0.91 20.71
C PRO A 911 -40.77 -0.79 22.24
N GLN A 912 -39.63 -0.27 22.70
CA GLN A 912 -39.21 -0.34 24.11
C GLN A 912 -40.24 0.23 25.10
N LEU A 913 -40.65 1.49 24.96
CA LEU A 913 -41.59 2.13 25.89
C LEU A 913 -42.96 1.43 25.93
N VAL A 914 -43.50 1.04 24.77
CA VAL A 914 -44.79 0.33 24.69
C VAL A 914 -44.69 -1.06 25.34
N THR A 915 -43.55 -1.73 25.19
CA THR A 915 -43.28 -3.01 25.85
C THR A 915 -43.23 -2.87 27.37
N TYR A 916 -42.69 -1.76 27.87
CA TYR A 916 -42.65 -1.49 29.32
C TYR A 916 -44.04 -1.21 29.90
N LEU A 917 -44.92 -0.52 29.15
CA LEU A 917 -46.31 -0.33 29.55
C LEU A 917 -47.05 -1.67 29.65
N GLU A 918 -46.86 -2.56 28.69
CA GLU A 918 -47.44 -3.91 28.73
C GLU A 918 -46.93 -4.70 29.94
N ALA A 919 -45.62 -4.63 30.21
CA ALA A 919 -45.03 -5.25 31.39
C ALA A 919 -45.62 -4.69 32.70
N LEU A 920 -45.90 -3.38 32.78
CA LEU A 920 -46.57 -2.79 33.95
C LEU A 920 -47.99 -3.34 34.13
N ARG A 921 -48.80 -3.40 33.06
CA ARG A 921 -50.18 -3.92 33.11
C ARG A 921 -50.23 -5.32 33.69
N GLN A 922 -49.38 -6.21 33.18
CA GLN A 922 -49.36 -7.60 33.65
C GLN A 922 -48.81 -7.72 35.09
N THR A 923 -47.74 -6.98 35.41
CA THR A 923 -47.06 -7.09 36.71
C THR A 923 -47.93 -6.55 37.85
N TYR A 924 -48.55 -5.38 37.66
CA TYR A 924 -49.36 -4.71 38.68
C TYR A 924 -50.86 -5.03 38.56
N LYS A 925 -51.27 -5.79 37.53
CA LYS A 925 -52.67 -6.14 37.23
C LYS A 925 -53.55 -4.90 37.11
N VAL A 926 -53.07 -3.95 36.33
CA VAL A 926 -53.71 -2.66 36.09
C VAL A 926 -54.18 -2.55 34.65
N ASP A 927 -55.30 -1.88 34.44
CA ASP A 927 -55.83 -1.58 33.11
C ASP A 927 -55.16 -0.35 32.50
N ALA A 928 -55.35 -0.12 31.20
CA ALA A 928 -54.71 1.00 30.49
C ALA A 928 -55.12 2.39 31.03
N ASP A 929 -56.26 2.50 31.72
CA ASP A 929 -56.73 3.73 32.38
C ASP A 929 -56.07 4.01 33.73
N GLN A 930 -55.26 3.09 34.24
CA GLN A 930 -54.46 3.27 35.43
C GLN A 930 -52.98 3.53 35.09
N LEU A 931 -52.71 3.92 33.84
CA LEU A 931 -51.39 4.31 33.37
C LEU A 931 -51.37 5.80 33.04
N PHE A 932 -50.27 6.50 33.36
CA PHE A 932 -50.09 7.91 32.97
C PHE A 932 -49.09 8.10 31.83
N GLY A 933 -48.22 7.13 31.55
CA GLY A 933 -47.32 7.19 30.40
C GLY A 933 -46.03 6.38 30.50
N ALA A 934 -45.26 6.41 29.42
CA ALA A 934 -43.91 5.88 29.32
C ALA A 934 -42.98 6.92 28.68
N MET A 935 -41.85 7.22 29.31
CA MET A 935 -41.01 8.35 28.92
C MET A 935 -39.52 8.05 28.98
N TYR A 936 -38.77 8.72 28.11
CA TYR A 936 -37.32 8.81 28.21
C TYR A 936 -36.93 10.05 29.00
N LEU A 937 -35.89 9.92 29.83
CA LEU A 937 -35.13 11.05 30.34
C LEU A 937 -33.74 11.05 29.71
N HIS A 938 -33.44 12.09 28.94
CA HIS A 938 -32.11 12.26 28.34
C HIS A 938 -31.13 12.77 29.39
N MET A 939 -30.16 11.93 29.75
CA MET A 939 -29.07 12.26 30.66
C MET A 939 -28.03 13.09 29.90
N GLN A 940 -28.02 14.41 30.15
CA GLN A 940 -27.13 15.33 29.46
C GLN A 940 -26.77 16.52 30.35
N ASP A 941 -25.68 17.18 29.99
CA ASP A 941 -25.41 18.55 30.44
C ASP A 941 -25.68 19.53 29.27
N PRO A 942 -26.80 20.28 29.29
CA PRO A 942 -27.22 21.09 28.15
C PRO A 942 -26.23 22.20 27.79
N GLN A 943 -25.71 22.17 26.56
CA GLN A 943 -24.90 23.25 26.01
C GLN A 943 -25.79 24.30 25.36
N LEU A 944 -25.75 25.54 25.87
CA LEU A 944 -26.57 26.65 25.37
C LEU A 944 -25.74 27.64 24.52
N ASN A 945 -26.25 28.01 23.36
CA ASN A 945 -25.63 29.05 22.53
C ASN A 945 -25.97 30.45 23.08
N LEU A 946 -25.00 31.08 23.74
CA LEU A 946 -25.14 32.40 24.38
C LEU A 946 -25.42 33.54 23.38
N ALA A 947 -25.20 33.35 22.08
CA ALA A 947 -25.55 34.35 21.07
C ALA A 947 -27.06 34.41 20.80
N GLN A 948 -27.81 33.36 21.15
CA GLN A 948 -29.24 33.25 20.86
C GLN A 948 -30.15 33.66 22.03
N PHE A 949 -29.63 33.71 23.25
CA PHE A 949 -30.42 33.91 24.46
C PHE A 949 -29.77 34.93 25.41
N GLY A 950 -30.58 35.76 26.08
CA GLY A 950 -30.13 36.62 27.17
C GLY A 950 -29.86 35.82 28.46
N LEU A 951 -28.99 36.36 29.34
CA LEU A 951 -28.62 35.75 30.62
C LEU A 951 -29.84 35.43 31.51
N ASP A 952 -30.90 36.23 31.40
CA ASP A 952 -32.18 36.10 32.12
C ASP A 952 -33.00 34.86 31.72
N LYS A 953 -32.73 34.28 30.54
CA LYS A 953 -33.48 33.12 30.00
C LYS A 953 -32.70 31.82 30.01
N LEU A 954 -31.45 31.82 30.47
CA LEU A 954 -30.57 30.65 30.43
C LEU A 954 -31.13 29.48 31.24
N ALA A 955 -31.53 29.71 32.49
CA ALA A 955 -32.08 28.66 33.35
C ALA A 955 -33.34 28.03 32.72
N ALA A 956 -34.27 28.86 32.22
CA ALA A 956 -35.48 28.38 31.57
C ALA A 956 -35.19 27.59 30.28
N GLN A 957 -34.14 27.94 29.53
CA GLN A 957 -33.75 27.24 28.30
C GLN A 957 -33.01 25.93 28.59
N ALA A 958 -32.14 25.91 29.61
CA ALA A 958 -31.49 24.67 30.09
C ALA A 958 -32.54 23.66 30.59
N HIS A 959 -33.52 24.13 31.37
CA HIS A 959 -34.63 23.29 31.83
C HIS A 959 -35.46 22.69 30.69
N LYS A 960 -35.63 23.39 29.56
CA LYS A 960 -36.35 22.84 28.40
C LYS A 960 -35.64 21.66 27.73
N GLU A 961 -34.31 21.66 27.72
CA GLU A 961 -33.54 20.52 27.21
C GLU A 961 -33.62 19.31 28.16
N LEU A 962 -33.85 19.55 29.45
CA LEU A 962 -33.95 18.56 30.52
C LEU A 962 -35.42 18.20 30.83
N THR A 963 -36.14 17.68 29.82
CA THR A 963 -37.57 17.31 29.92
C THR A 963 -37.80 15.83 29.60
N TYR A 964 -38.79 15.21 30.27
CA TYR A 964 -39.28 13.87 29.97
C TYR A 964 -40.04 13.87 28.64
N LYS A 965 -39.65 12.96 27.74
CA LYS A 965 -40.24 12.85 26.39
C LYS A 965 -40.65 11.42 26.11
N GLY A 966 -41.89 11.21 25.66
CA GLY A 966 -42.38 9.85 25.42
C GLY A 966 -43.83 9.81 24.99
N LEU A 967 -44.59 8.94 25.64
CA LEU A 967 -46.04 8.82 25.50
C LEU A 967 -46.71 9.14 26.83
N PHE A 968 -47.70 10.01 26.80
CA PHE A 968 -48.47 10.40 27.98
C PHE A 968 -49.96 10.15 27.77
N VAL A 969 -50.68 9.76 28.81
CA VAL A 969 -52.14 9.57 28.74
C VAL A 969 -52.83 10.91 28.91
N ALA A 970 -53.76 11.22 28.00
CA ALA A 970 -54.38 12.55 27.91
C ALA A 970 -55.12 12.96 29.20
N SER A 971 -55.78 12.01 29.88
CA SER A 971 -56.48 12.25 31.15
C SER A 971 -55.54 12.69 32.28
N GLU A 972 -54.27 12.28 32.22
CA GLU A 972 -53.28 12.52 33.27
C GLU A 972 -52.40 13.75 33.05
N THR A 973 -52.62 14.48 31.96
CA THR A 973 -51.81 15.66 31.61
C THR A 973 -51.94 16.79 32.65
N GLU A 974 -53.09 16.93 33.31
CA GLU A 974 -53.29 17.94 34.37
C GLU A 974 -52.44 17.64 35.62
N HIS A 975 -52.29 16.36 35.99
CA HIS A 975 -51.43 15.92 37.10
C HIS A 975 -49.94 16.12 36.80
N LEU A 976 -49.55 16.12 35.51
CA LEU A 976 -48.17 16.26 35.05
C LEU A 976 -47.76 17.69 34.71
N ALA A 977 -48.72 18.63 34.57
CA ALA A 977 -48.49 20.00 34.10
C ALA A 977 -47.54 20.83 34.99
N GLY A 978 -47.36 20.44 36.25
CA GLY A 978 -46.42 21.06 37.20
C GLY A 978 -44.98 20.54 37.13
N GLY A 979 -44.70 19.51 36.31
CA GLY A 979 -43.39 18.89 36.18
C GLY A 979 -42.71 19.13 34.83
N ASN A 980 -41.50 18.59 34.67
CA ASN A 980 -40.68 18.74 33.45
C ASN A 980 -41.09 17.75 32.33
N TYR A 981 -42.37 17.68 31.96
CA TYR A 981 -42.90 16.75 30.95
C TYR A 981 -43.24 17.45 29.62
N ASP A 982 -42.93 16.81 28.48
CA ASP A 982 -43.35 17.28 27.16
C ASP A 982 -44.80 16.86 26.86
N LEU A 983 -45.77 17.71 27.23
CA LEU A 983 -47.20 17.43 27.13
C LEU A 983 -47.84 17.95 25.82
N GLN A 984 -47.09 17.98 24.73
CA GLN A 984 -47.64 18.38 23.42
C GLN A 984 -48.67 17.36 22.91
N LYS A 985 -49.69 17.83 22.18
CA LYS A 985 -50.74 16.98 21.60
C LYS A 985 -50.23 15.83 20.71
N THR A 986 -49.02 15.96 20.17
CA THR A 986 -48.39 14.94 19.31
C THR A 986 -47.87 13.72 20.09
N VAL A 987 -47.70 13.85 21.40
CA VAL A 987 -47.15 12.82 22.30
C VAL A 987 -48.12 12.43 23.42
N THR A 988 -49.32 13.02 23.45
CA THR A 988 -50.41 12.63 24.34
C THR A 988 -51.41 11.71 23.60
N TYR A 989 -51.85 10.65 24.27
CA TYR A 989 -52.66 9.56 23.71
C TYR A 989 -53.90 9.33 24.56
N ASP A 990 -55.05 9.12 23.93
CA ASP A 990 -56.27 8.71 24.62
C ASP A 990 -56.21 7.21 24.96
N LYS A 991 -57.13 6.73 25.80
CA LYS A 991 -57.14 5.32 26.24
C LYS A 991 -57.20 4.33 25.07
N GLU A 992 -58.06 4.61 24.09
CA GLU A 992 -58.23 3.77 22.89
C GLU A 992 -56.97 3.75 22.02
N ASP A 993 -56.26 4.89 21.94
CA ASP A 993 -54.98 4.97 21.23
C ASP A 993 -53.94 4.07 21.89
N LEU A 994 -53.91 4.02 23.23
CA LEU A 994 -52.93 3.27 23.98
C LEU A 994 -53.13 1.75 23.83
N GLU A 995 -54.36 1.26 23.91
CA GLU A 995 -54.70 -0.14 23.63
C GLU A 995 -54.27 -0.52 22.20
N THR A 996 -54.53 0.35 21.22
CA THR A 996 -54.10 0.14 19.82
C THR A 996 -52.57 -0.03 19.70
N LEU A 997 -51.80 0.75 20.45
CA LEU A 997 -50.33 0.64 20.46
C LEU A 997 -49.88 -0.69 21.10
N LEU A 998 -50.49 -1.12 22.21
CA LEU A 998 -50.16 -2.36 22.90
C LEU A 998 -50.47 -3.60 22.05
N ASP A 999 -51.65 -3.63 21.42
CA ASP A 999 -52.06 -4.71 20.51
C ASP A 999 -51.14 -4.79 19.27
N TYR A 1000 -50.75 -3.64 18.72
CA TYR A 1000 -49.82 -3.63 17.60
C TYR A 1000 -48.41 -4.10 18.01
N ASN A 1001 -47.96 -3.79 19.25
CA ASN A 1001 -46.69 -4.29 19.76
C ASN A 1001 -46.67 -5.83 19.83
N LEU A 1002 -47.76 -6.45 20.28
CA LEU A 1002 -47.92 -7.91 20.27
C LEU A 1002 -47.82 -8.48 18.84
N LYS A 1003 -48.39 -7.80 17.84
CA LYS A 1003 -48.26 -8.19 16.42
C LYS A 1003 -46.82 -8.12 15.92
N LEU A 1004 -46.04 -7.11 16.32
CA LEU A 1004 -44.63 -6.99 15.96
C LEU A 1004 -43.80 -8.15 16.52
N PHE A 1005 -43.95 -8.48 17.81
CA PHE A 1005 -43.24 -9.60 18.43
C PHE A 1005 -43.60 -10.95 17.79
N THR A 1006 -44.90 -11.21 17.58
CA THR A 1006 -45.37 -12.46 16.95
C THR A 1006 -44.92 -12.59 15.49
N GLY A 1007 -44.92 -11.50 14.73
CA GLY A 1007 -44.40 -11.45 13.37
C GLY A 1007 -42.91 -11.77 13.29
N ALA A 1008 -42.09 -11.14 14.14
CA ALA A 1008 -40.65 -11.41 14.21
C ALA A 1008 -40.35 -12.86 14.63
N ALA A 1009 -41.03 -13.36 15.68
CA ALA A 1009 -40.84 -14.71 16.17
C ALA A 1009 -41.10 -15.80 15.11
N LYS A 1010 -42.10 -15.60 14.25
CA LYS A 1010 -42.40 -16.51 13.13
C LYS A 1010 -41.25 -16.59 12.14
N ILE A 1011 -40.63 -15.47 11.79
CA ILE A 1011 -39.51 -15.42 10.86
C ILE A 1011 -38.26 -16.00 11.52
N ILE A 1012 -37.97 -15.62 12.76
CA ILE A 1012 -36.82 -16.13 13.53
C ILE A 1012 -36.88 -17.65 13.60
N ARG A 1013 -38.01 -18.24 14.00
CA ARG A 1013 -38.16 -19.71 14.06
C ARG A 1013 -38.09 -20.38 12.69
N SER A 1014 -38.34 -19.67 11.59
CA SER A 1014 -38.19 -20.22 10.24
C SER A 1014 -36.74 -20.37 9.80
N GLY A 1015 -35.78 -19.73 10.49
CA GLY A 1015 -34.36 -19.74 10.10
C GLY A 1015 -34.04 -18.94 8.83
N ASN A 1016 -34.99 -18.18 8.28
CA ASN A 1016 -34.80 -17.35 7.11
C ASN A 1016 -34.54 -15.89 7.51
N PHE A 1017 -33.28 -15.48 7.48
CA PHE A 1017 -32.87 -14.11 7.79
C PHE A 1017 -32.49 -13.37 6.50
N ALA A 1018 -33.25 -12.35 6.13
CA ALA A 1018 -32.94 -11.54 4.94
C ALA A 1018 -31.89 -10.45 5.24
N VAL A 1019 -31.07 -10.10 4.26
CA VAL A 1019 -30.25 -8.88 4.31
C VAL A 1019 -31.13 -7.71 3.84
N ASN A 1020 -31.87 -7.11 4.78
CA ASN A 1020 -32.91 -6.13 4.47
C ASN A 1020 -32.82 -4.89 5.37
N PRO A 1021 -31.73 -4.11 5.26
CA PRO A 1021 -31.66 -2.84 5.98
C PRO A 1021 -32.83 -1.94 5.59
N TYR A 1022 -33.27 -1.05 6.47
CA TYR A 1022 -34.37 -0.15 6.10
C TYR A 1022 -33.92 1.09 5.33
N THR A 1023 -34.85 1.65 4.55
CA THR A 1023 -34.72 2.93 3.85
C THR A 1023 -35.95 3.83 4.10
N GLU A 1024 -35.76 5.12 4.43
CA GLU A 1024 -36.84 6.09 4.64
C GLU A 1024 -37.27 6.79 3.34
N ASP A 1025 -36.34 7.03 2.43
CA ASP A 1025 -36.51 7.80 1.20
C ASP A 1025 -36.51 6.90 -0.06
N GLY A 1026 -36.09 5.63 0.08
CA GLY A 1026 -35.85 4.74 -1.05
C GLY A 1026 -34.61 5.09 -1.86
N LYS A 1027 -33.74 5.96 -1.33
CA LYS A 1027 -32.51 6.45 -2.00
C LYS A 1027 -31.25 6.25 -1.16
N SER A 1028 -31.39 6.29 0.17
CA SER A 1028 -30.31 6.05 1.12
C SER A 1028 -30.69 4.95 2.11
N VAL A 1029 -29.72 4.12 2.47
CA VAL A 1029 -29.87 3.07 3.48
C VAL A 1029 -29.63 3.71 4.84
N GLN A 1030 -30.56 3.54 5.79
CA GLN A 1030 -30.38 4.00 7.17
C GLN A 1030 -30.37 2.86 8.21
N GLY A 1031 -30.73 1.63 7.81
CA GLY A 1031 -30.53 0.46 8.67
C GLY A 1031 -29.05 0.13 8.88
N ASP A 1032 -28.72 -0.41 10.05
CA ASP A 1032 -27.36 -0.78 10.43
C ASP A 1032 -26.88 -1.98 9.59
N GLN A 1033 -25.60 -1.97 9.24
CA GLN A 1033 -24.98 -2.99 8.42
C GLN A 1033 -23.58 -3.32 8.88
N ILE A 1034 -23.23 -4.60 8.82
CA ILE A 1034 -21.86 -5.08 8.89
C ILE A 1034 -21.43 -5.40 7.46
N LYS A 1035 -21.07 -4.36 6.69
CA LYS A 1035 -20.79 -4.47 5.25
C LYS A 1035 -19.71 -5.50 4.91
N ALA A 1036 -18.73 -5.67 5.80
CA ALA A 1036 -17.68 -6.67 5.65
C ALA A 1036 -18.20 -8.13 5.61
N ILE A 1037 -19.41 -8.37 6.12
CA ILE A 1037 -20.06 -9.69 6.12
C ILE A 1037 -21.22 -9.72 5.11
N THR A 1038 -22.06 -8.69 5.09
CA THR A 1038 -23.28 -8.70 4.26
C THR A 1038 -23.03 -8.32 2.81
N HIS A 1039 -21.94 -7.62 2.51
CA HIS A 1039 -21.61 -7.07 1.19
C HIS A 1039 -22.76 -6.29 0.52
N PHE A 1040 -23.65 -5.71 1.34
CA PHE A 1040 -24.77 -4.93 0.82
C PHE A 1040 -24.27 -3.59 0.29
N GLU A 1041 -24.28 -3.45 -1.03
CA GLU A 1041 -24.07 -2.19 -1.73
C GLU A 1041 -25.39 -1.51 -2.14
N ALA A 1042 -25.51 -0.22 -1.84
CA ALA A 1042 -26.77 0.53 -2.01
C ALA A 1042 -27.08 0.85 -3.49
N ASP A 1043 -26.07 0.99 -4.34
CA ASP A 1043 -26.24 1.19 -5.79
C ASP A 1043 -26.82 -0.04 -6.50
N ARG A 1044 -26.60 -1.24 -5.93
CA ARG A 1044 -27.06 -2.52 -6.51
C ARG A 1044 -28.28 -3.10 -5.81
N HIS A 1045 -28.24 -3.19 -4.48
CA HIS A 1045 -29.18 -4.02 -3.71
C HIS A 1045 -30.32 -3.21 -3.08
N MET A 1046 -30.53 -1.95 -3.46
CA MET A 1046 -31.56 -1.10 -2.85
C MET A 1046 -32.98 -1.68 -2.95
N GLY A 1047 -33.26 -2.49 -3.97
CA GLY A 1047 -34.53 -3.22 -4.09
C GLY A 1047 -34.80 -4.20 -2.93
N GLN A 1048 -33.75 -4.64 -2.24
CA GLN A 1048 -33.85 -5.52 -1.07
C GLN A 1048 -34.02 -4.72 0.24
N ALA A 1049 -33.77 -3.40 0.22
CA ALA A 1049 -33.94 -2.56 1.40
C ALA A 1049 -35.43 -2.40 1.75
N ARG A 1050 -35.75 -2.53 3.05
CA ARG A 1050 -37.12 -2.40 3.54
C ARG A 1050 -37.52 -0.93 3.60
N LYS A 1051 -38.38 -0.49 2.68
CA LYS A 1051 -38.90 0.88 2.72
C LYS A 1051 -39.81 1.09 3.93
N LEU A 1052 -39.51 2.08 4.75
CA LEU A 1052 -40.38 2.45 5.87
C LEU A 1052 -41.65 3.12 5.35
N LEU A 1053 -42.80 2.75 5.93
CA LEU A 1053 -44.02 3.49 5.67
C LEU A 1053 -43.89 4.89 6.27
N ARG A 1054 -44.14 5.92 5.46
CA ARG A 1054 -44.06 7.33 5.84
C ARG A 1054 -45.33 8.06 5.46
N LEU A 1055 -45.93 8.73 6.45
CA LEU A 1055 -47.13 9.55 6.28
C LEU A 1055 -46.79 11.06 6.39
N PRO A 1056 -47.63 11.96 5.83
CA PRO A 1056 -47.45 13.40 5.95
C PRO A 1056 -47.41 13.87 7.41
N LYS A 1057 -46.72 14.99 7.68
CA LYS A 1057 -46.57 15.53 9.05
C LYS A 1057 -47.89 15.94 9.72
N LYS A 1058 -48.89 16.36 8.94
CA LYS A 1058 -50.20 16.81 9.47
C LYS A 1058 -51.09 15.60 9.75
N GLY A 1059 -51.53 15.44 11.00
CA GLY A 1059 -52.34 14.29 11.42
C GLY A 1059 -51.57 12.96 11.45
N LYS A 1060 -50.23 13.01 11.61
CA LYS A 1060 -49.34 11.83 11.56
C LYS A 1060 -49.75 10.79 12.60
N LYS A 1061 -50.06 11.22 13.82
CA LYS A 1061 -50.43 10.34 14.95
C LYS A 1061 -51.70 9.56 14.63
N GLU A 1062 -52.77 10.27 14.30
CA GLU A 1062 -54.10 9.69 14.04
C GLU A 1062 -54.06 8.70 12.87
N ALA A 1063 -53.31 9.03 11.82
CA ALA A 1063 -53.20 8.17 10.64
C ALA A 1063 -52.45 6.86 10.91
N TYR A 1064 -51.41 6.85 11.75
CA TYR A 1064 -50.74 5.59 12.14
C TYR A 1064 -51.60 4.74 13.08
N LEU A 1065 -52.33 5.35 14.01
CA LEU A 1065 -53.26 4.63 14.89
C LEU A 1065 -54.37 3.96 14.08
N GLU A 1066 -54.93 4.67 13.09
CA GLU A 1066 -55.93 4.09 12.18
C GLU A 1066 -55.37 2.89 11.39
N LEU A 1067 -54.10 2.95 10.95
CA LEU A 1067 -53.45 1.82 10.28
C LEU A 1067 -53.22 0.62 11.22
N MET A 1068 -52.83 0.87 12.48
CA MET A 1068 -52.63 -0.18 13.48
C MET A 1068 -53.95 -0.88 13.83
N ALA A 1069 -55.04 -0.11 14.00
CA ALA A 1069 -56.38 -0.64 14.22
C ALA A 1069 -56.91 -1.41 13.01
N LYS A 1070 -56.76 -0.88 11.78
CA LYS A 1070 -57.17 -1.57 10.54
C LYS A 1070 -56.36 -2.83 10.24
N ALA A 1071 -55.16 -2.97 10.81
CA ALA A 1071 -54.39 -4.21 10.72
C ALA A 1071 -55.05 -5.37 11.48
N GLU A 1072 -56.17 -5.17 12.18
CA GLU A 1072 -57.03 -6.25 12.71
C GLU A 1072 -57.86 -6.96 11.62
N ASP A 1073 -58.18 -6.30 10.51
CA ASP A 1073 -59.15 -6.81 9.52
C ASP A 1073 -58.52 -7.38 8.23
N LYS A 1074 -57.19 -7.31 8.08
CA LYS A 1074 -56.47 -7.91 6.95
C LYS A 1074 -55.43 -8.89 7.44
N ASN A 1075 -55.85 -10.14 7.51
CA ASN A 1075 -54.96 -11.29 7.59
C ASN A 1075 -54.21 -11.42 6.25
N GLN A 1076 -53.18 -10.60 6.01
CA GLN A 1076 -52.19 -10.75 4.95
C GLN A 1076 -50.95 -9.91 5.30
N MET A 1077 -50.00 -10.53 6.01
CA MET A 1077 -48.59 -10.20 5.77
C MET A 1077 -48.32 -10.49 4.29
N GLN A 1078 -48.39 -9.48 3.44
CA GLN A 1078 -47.67 -9.51 2.17
C GLN A 1078 -46.18 -9.48 2.53
N VAL A 1079 -45.66 -10.67 2.82
CA VAL A 1079 -44.34 -11.05 2.32
C VAL A 1079 -44.36 -10.72 0.84
N ALA A 1080 -43.39 -9.94 0.39
CA ALA A 1080 -43.18 -9.66 -1.02
C ALA A 1080 -42.80 -10.95 -1.76
N GLU A 1081 -43.75 -11.86 -1.95
CA GLU A 1081 -43.83 -12.73 -3.12
C GLU A 1081 -44.54 -11.92 -4.21
N ASN A 1082 -43.80 -10.98 -4.79
CA ASN A 1082 -44.03 -10.54 -6.15
C ASN A 1082 -42.67 -10.48 -6.82
N THR A 1083 -42.10 -11.67 -7.04
CA THR A 1083 -41.31 -11.89 -8.24
C THR A 1083 -42.25 -11.72 -9.43
N ILE A 1084 -42.52 -10.48 -9.82
CA ILE A 1084 -42.96 -10.23 -11.19
C ILE A 1084 -41.73 -10.50 -12.04
N LEU A 1085 -41.68 -11.72 -12.59
CA LEU A 1085 -40.95 -12.03 -13.80
C LEU A 1085 -41.44 -11.04 -14.88
N PHE A 1086 -40.80 -9.87 -14.98
CA PHE A 1086 -40.84 -9.12 -16.21
C PHE A 1086 -39.95 -9.86 -17.19
N SER A 1087 -40.60 -10.66 -18.05
CA SER A 1087 -40.04 -10.99 -19.35
C SER A 1087 -39.73 -9.67 -20.06
N ALA A 1088 -38.44 -9.35 -20.19
CA ALA A 1088 -37.99 -8.32 -21.11
C ALA A 1088 -38.28 -8.81 -22.53
N ALA A 1089 -39.44 -8.41 -23.05
CA ALA A 1089 -39.76 -8.44 -24.45
C ALA A 1089 -40.07 -6.99 -24.85
N ASP A 1090 -39.21 -6.45 -25.70
CA ASP A 1090 -39.43 -5.39 -26.67
C ASP A 1090 -40.61 -4.46 -26.41
N LYS A 1091 -40.31 -3.19 -26.09
CA LYS A 1091 -40.94 -2.05 -26.76
C LYS A 1091 -40.19 -0.75 -26.51
N ALA A 1092 -39.55 -0.30 -27.57
CA ALA A 1092 -39.10 1.05 -27.80
C ALA A 1092 -40.16 2.09 -27.43
N VAL A 1093 -39.77 3.13 -26.68
CA VAL A 1093 -40.45 4.43 -26.69
C VAL A 1093 -39.40 5.54 -26.72
N LYS A 1094 -39.55 6.37 -27.76
CA LYS A 1094 -38.80 7.58 -28.07
C LYS A 1094 -38.72 8.53 -26.87
N ALA A 1095 -37.51 9.00 -26.57
CA ALA A 1095 -37.30 10.17 -25.73
C ALA A 1095 -37.76 11.42 -26.48
N ASP A 1096 -38.73 12.13 -25.91
CA ASP A 1096 -39.10 13.49 -26.31
C ASP A 1096 -38.22 14.46 -25.52
N LYS A 1097 -37.51 15.33 -26.25
CA LYS A 1097 -36.69 16.42 -25.71
C LYS A 1097 -37.61 17.52 -25.17
N LYS A 1098 -37.57 17.79 -23.87
CA LYS A 1098 -37.69 19.15 -23.34
C LYS A 1098 -37.33 19.21 -21.85
N ASP A 1099 -36.71 20.33 -21.50
CA ASP A 1099 -36.49 20.87 -20.15
C ASP A 1099 -35.21 20.40 -19.43
N GLN A 1100 -34.08 20.93 -19.91
CA GLN A 1100 -32.92 21.27 -19.09
C GLN A 1100 -32.62 22.76 -19.30
N GLU A 1101 -33.16 23.60 -18.40
CA GLU A 1101 -32.62 24.92 -18.09
C GLU A 1101 -32.74 25.11 -16.57
N ASP A 1102 -31.71 25.76 -16.01
CA ASP A 1102 -31.61 26.30 -14.65
C ASP A 1102 -31.34 25.34 -13.47
N ASN A 1103 -30.06 25.16 -13.14
CA ASN A 1103 -29.45 25.89 -12.02
C ASN A 1103 -27.98 25.51 -11.81
N HIS A 1104 -27.08 26.42 -12.22
CA HIS A 1104 -25.83 26.69 -11.53
C HIS A 1104 -26.13 27.51 -10.28
N VAL A 1105 -25.50 27.21 -9.13
CA VAL A 1105 -24.80 28.13 -8.22
C VAL A 1105 -24.20 27.30 -7.05
N ASP A 1106 -22.89 27.50 -6.85
CA ASP A 1106 -21.97 27.14 -5.74
C ASP A 1106 -21.83 25.68 -5.25
#